data_AF-A0A3A4T1V5-F1
#
_entry.id   AF-A0A3A4T1V5-F1
#
_cell.length_a   1.000
_cell.length_b   1.000
_cell.length_c   1.000
_cell.angle_alpha   90.00
_cell.angle_beta   90.00
_cell.angle_gamma   90.00
#
_symmetry.space_group_name_H-M   'P 1'
#
loop_
_entity.id
_entity.type
_entity.pdbx_description
1 polymer ?
#
loop_
_entity_poly.entity_id
_entity_poly.type
_entity_poly.pdbx_seq_one_letter_code
_entity_poly.pdbx_strand_id
1 'polypeptide(L)'
;MAKITWTYTDEAPALATRALLPVLKAFTKGTDIEIDLADISLAGRIIANFPENLTEAQKIPDYLAILGAMTQKPDANIIKLPNISASIPQLQTAIRELREKGYDIPEYPEEPKTDEEKALQKRFSAVLGSAVNPVLREGNSDRRAAASVKRFAQKHPHKMMKPWPAESKTRVAHMEGRDFYEHETSTTIDKACNVKIEFVDQAGNIKVLKEKFPLLAGEVIDTTHMNIKALREFYAQQIEEAKKDNVLLSLHLKATMMKVSDPIMFGGCVAVYCEDALVKHADTLREIGVNVNHGLEDIYAKLDRLPADKRAEIEADLQMTCALQPQLAMVDSQKGITNLHVPNDIIIDASMPNVVRDGGRMWNKDGQLQDCIALVPDRSYATMYKEIIEDAKKNGQFDPAFMGSVSNVGLMAKKAEEYGSHDKTFEAQAPGTIRVVNDSGTTLLEQIVDTGDIFRMCQTKEVAIRDWVRLAVKRSRAAGNPVVFWLDENRAHDREIIKYVDKYLPEHDTKGLEIHTMSPQKAMKFTLARVRRSEDTISATGNVLRDYLTDLFPILELGTSARMLSIVPLLKGGGLFETGAGGSAPKHVVQLYKEGHLRWDSLGEYCALVPSFEMIAEQTGNKKAAILAGTLDQAISQYLENGKLPGRKVNELDNRGGTFYLTLYWARALAAQDDDAGMKARFTDLAEKLARNEARINEDLLAVQGRPADFGGYFMFSEEKVSQVMRPSVSLNEILDTF
;
A
#
# COMPACT_ATOMS: atom_id res chain seq x y z
N MET A 1 28.83 -16.82 -4.72
CA MET A 1 27.72 -17.13 -3.82
C MET A 1 26.77 -15.95 -3.83
N ALA A 2 25.50 -16.18 -4.17
CA ALA A 2 24.46 -15.14 -4.17
C ALA A 2 23.86 -14.99 -2.77
N LYS A 3 23.37 -13.80 -2.44
CA LYS A 3 22.74 -13.51 -1.14
C LYS A 3 21.33 -13.02 -1.35
N ILE A 4 20.38 -13.56 -0.59
CA ILE A 4 19.04 -13.03 -0.42
C ILE A 4 18.98 -12.38 0.96
N THR A 5 18.63 -11.10 1.02
CA THR A 5 18.38 -10.41 2.30
C THR A 5 16.89 -10.45 2.61
N TRP A 6 16.53 -11.22 3.64
CA TRP A 6 15.17 -11.35 4.14
C TRP A 6 14.92 -10.33 5.25
N THR A 7 13.91 -9.47 5.09
CA THR A 7 13.59 -8.49 6.13
C THR A 7 12.87 -9.14 7.30
N TYR A 8 13.41 -9.00 8.51
CA TYR A 8 12.66 -9.23 9.74
C TYR A 8 11.87 -7.96 10.08
N THR A 9 10.57 -8.12 10.33
CA THR A 9 9.62 -7.00 10.46
C THR A 9 8.84 -7.09 11.77
N ASP A 10 7.52 -6.89 11.75
CA ASP A 10 6.68 -6.73 12.92
C ASP A 10 5.50 -7.72 12.89
N GLU A 11 4.87 -7.96 14.03
CA GLU A 11 3.56 -8.61 14.15
C GLU A 11 3.47 -9.97 13.41
N ALA A 12 2.47 -10.18 12.56
CA ALA A 12 2.18 -11.46 11.92
C ALA A 12 3.28 -11.95 10.96
N PRO A 13 3.83 -11.13 10.03
CA PRO A 13 4.93 -11.58 9.17
C PRO A 13 6.23 -11.88 9.94
N ALA A 14 6.49 -11.19 11.05
CA ALA A 14 7.63 -11.52 11.92
C ALA A 14 7.46 -12.89 12.57
N LEU A 15 6.24 -13.23 13.02
CA LEU A 15 5.91 -14.56 13.54
C LEU A 15 6.02 -15.63 12.45
N ALA A 16 5.43 -15.40 11.27
CA ALA A 16 5.47 -16.33 10.14
C ALA A 16 6.91 -16.61 9.65
N THR A 17 7.77 -15.59 9.67
CA THR A 17 9.20 -15.73 9.37
C THR A 17 9.89 -16.78 10.26
N ARG A 18 9.46 -16.93 11.53
CA ARG A 18 10.03 -17.93 12.45
C ARG A 18 9.72 -19.38 12.03
N ALA A 19 8.60 -19.60 11.34
CA ALA A 19 8.24 -20.90 10.80
C ALA A 19 8.89 -21.15 9.42
N LEU A 20 8.91 -20.14 8.55
CA LEU A 20 9.34 -20.29 7.16
C LEU A 20 10.86 -20.23 6.98
N LEU A 21 11.57 -19.34 7.66
CA LEU A 21 13.00 -19.12 7.43
C LEU A 21 13.88 -20.37 7.61
N PRO A 22 13.66 -21.24 8.62
CA PRO A 22 14.40 -22.50 8.74
C PRO A 22 14.25 -23.39 7.51
N VAL A 23 13.05 -23.46 6.92
CA VAL A 23 12.80 -24.20 5.68
C VAL A 23 13.62 -23.62 4.54
N LEU A 24 13.60 -22.30 4.37
CA LEU A 24 14.35 -21.64 3.30
C LEU A 24 15.85 -21.91 3.40
N LYS A 25 16.43 -21.77 4.60
CA LYS A 25 17.86 -22.06 4.84
C LYS A 25 18.21 -23.52 4.55
N ALA A 26 17.34 -24.45 4.94
CA ALA A 26 17.52 -25.88 4.66
C ALA A 26 17.50 -26.17 3.15
N PHE A 27 16.57 -25.56 2.42
CA PHE A 27 16.37 -25.79 0.99
C PHE A 27 17.46 -25.14 0.12
N THR A 28 18.03 -24.01 0.52
CA THR A 28 19.11 -23.34 -0.22
C THR A 28 20.53 -23.81 0.13
N LYS A 29 20.69 -24.64 1.17
CA LYS A 29 21.99 -25.23 1.53
C LYS A 29 22.59 -25.96 0.32
N GLY A 30 23.85 -25.68 -0.03
CA GLY A 30 24.53 -26.31 -1.17
C GLY A 30 24.05 -25.89 -2.56
N THR A 31 23.29 -24.78 -2.66
CA THR A 31 22.86 -24.18 -3.95
C THR A 31 23.58 -22.87 -4.26
N ASP A 32 24.62 -22.51 -3.50
CA ASP A 32 25.35 -21.23 -3.58
C ASP A 32 24.47 -19.99 -3.33
N ILE A 33 23.39 -20.15 -2.57
CA ILE A 33 22.48 -19.10 -2.13
C ILE A 33 22.46 -19.05 -0.60
N GLU A 34 22.84 -17.91 -0.04
CA GLU A 34 22.74 -17.61 1.38
C GLU A 34 21.54 -16.70 1.67
N ILE A 35 20.90 -16.88 2.83
CA ILE A 35 19.77 -16.04 3.26
C ILE A 35 20.14 -15.35 4.56
N ASP A 36 20.34 -14.04 4.48
CA ASP A 36 20.67 -13.15 5.60
C ASP A 36 19.41 -12.45 6.11
N LEU A 37 19.34 -12.20 7.42
CA LEU A 37 18.25 -11.42 8.02
C LEU A 37 18.67 -9.95 8.20
N ALA A 38 17.76 -9.03 7.90
CA ALA A 38 17.90 -7.61 8.19
C ALA A 38 16.72 -7.12 9.05
N ASP A 39 16.98 -6.70 10.28
CA ASP A 39 15.94 -6.25 11.22
C ASP A 39 15.52 -4.81 10.93
N ILE A 40 14.33 -4.66 10.36
CA ILE A 40 13.68 -3.37 10.10
C ILE A 40 12.38 -3.20 10.89
N SER A 41 12.19 -4.00 11.95
CA SER A 41 11.08 -3.86 12.89
C SER A 41 11.03 -2.46 13.50
N LEU A 42 9.89 -2.04 14.04
CA LEU A 42 9.78 -0.78 14.76
C LEU A 42 10.75 -0.73 15.94
N ALA A 43 10.82 -1.80 16.74
CA ALA A 43 11.77 -1.91 17.84
C ALA A 43 13.21 -1.80 17.34
N GLY A 44 13.56 -2.54 16.28
CA GLY A 44 14.90 -2.55 15.71
C GLY A 44 15.35 -1.17 15.23
N ARG A 45 14.46 -0.45 14.52
CA ARG A 45 14.73 0.91 14.05
C ARG A 45 14.85 1.91 15.18
N ILE A 46 14.08 1.79 16.26
CA ILE A 46 14.23 2.63 17.46
C ILE A 46 15.61 2.39 18.07
N ILE A 47 15.99 1.14 18.34
CA ILE A 47 17.29 0.79 18.94
C ILE A 47 18.45 1.35 18.09
N ALA A 48 18.42 1.14 16.77
CA ALA A 48 19.45 1.62 15.85
C ALA A 48 19.57 3.16 15.82
N ASN A 49 18.46 3.86 16.04
CA ASN A 49 18.44 5.33 16.04
C ASN A 49 18.78 5.94 17.40
N PHE A 50 18.90 5.17 18.49
CA PHE A 50 19.24 5.65 19.85
C PHE A 50 20.32 4.78 20.54
N PRO A 51 21.52 4.63 19.94
CA PRO A 51 22.54 3.72 20.46
C PRO A 51 23.31 4.25 21.67
N GLU A 52 23.28 5.56 21.95
CA GLU A 52 24.17 6.23 22.90
C GLU A 52 24.09 5.73 24.35
N ASN A 53 22.91 5.34 24.81
CA ASN A 53 22.66 4.88 26.18
C ASN A 53 22.48 3.35 26.25
N LEU A 54 22.77 2.64 25.16
CA LEU A 54 22.63 1.19 25.10
C LEU A 54 23.95 0.48 25.39
N THR A 55 23.87 -0.69 26.00
CA THR A 55 25.03 -1.59 26.13
C THR A 55 25.45 -2.13 24.76
N GLU A 56 26.71 -2.57 24.60
CA GLU A 56 27.17 -3.15 23.34
C GLU A 56 26.34 -4.35 22.87
N ALA A 57 25.80 -5.15 23.79
CA ALA A 57 24.95 -6.30 23.47
C ALA A 57 23.53 -5.90 23.02
N GLN A 58 23.07 -4.70 23.39
CA GLN A 58 21.76 -4.15 23.02
C GLN A 58 21.81 -3.37 21.70
N LYS A 59 23.00 -2.90 21.30
CA LYS A 59 23.16 -2.18 20.04
C LYS A 59 22.95 -3.13 18.86
N ILE A 60 22.21 -2.65 17.87
CA ILE A 60 22.06 -3.33 16.58
C ILE A 60 22.46 -2.37 15.45
N PRO A 61 22.96 -2.89 14.31
CA PRO A 61 23.21 -2.06 13.14
C PRO A 61 21.94 -1.37 12.63
N ASP A 62 22.09 -0.19 12.03
CA ASP A 62 21.01 0.44 11.27
C ASP A 62 20.80 -0.30 9.94
N TYR A 63 20.03 -1.39 10.01
CA TYR A 63 19.69 -2.19 8.84
C TYR A 63 18.90 -1.42 7.79
N LEU A 64 18.12 -0.38 8.17
CA LEU A 64 17.40 0.41 7.18
C LEU A 64 18.37 1.24 6.34
N ALA A 65 19.38 1.86 6.96
CA ALA A 65 20.45 2.54 6.24
C ALA A 65 21.28 1.57 5.38
N ILE A 66 21.61 0.38 5.92
CA ILE A 66 22.35 -0.67 5.18
C ILE A 66 21.56 -1.13 3.96
N LEU A 67 20.27 -1.42 4.11
CA LEU A 67 19.42 -1.81 2.99
C LEU A 67 19.25 -0.67 1.98
N GLY A 68 19.13 0.58 2.44
CA GLY A 68 19.12 1.76 1.57
C GLY A 68 20.38 1.90 0.72
N ALA A 69 21.56 1.61 1.29
CA ALA A 69 22.80 1.54 0.52
C ALA A 69 22.84 0.30 -0.39
N MET A 70 22.29 -0.82 0.06
CA MET A 70 22.20 -2.06 -0.72
C MET A 70 21.37 -1.87 -1.99
N THR A 71 20.30 -1.08 -1.96
CA THR A 71 19.48 -0.85 -3.17
C THR A 71 20.25 -0.20 -4.33
N GLN A 72 21.42 0.37 -4.04
CA GLN A 72 22.31 0.96 -5.03
C GLN A 72 23.28 -0.05 -5.65
N LYS A 73 23.24 -1.33 -5.24
CA LYS A 73 24.09 -2.40 -5.76
C LYS A 73 23.37 -3.23 -6.84
N PRO A 74 24.08 -3.64 -7.91
CA PRO A 74 23.48 -4.40 -9.01
C PRO A 74 23.08 -5.83 -8.64
N ASP A 75 23.67 -6.38 -7.58
CA ASP A 75 23.46 -7.73 -7.08
C ASP A 75 22.53 -7.77 -5.85
N ALA A 76 21.92 -6.63 -5.48
CA ALA A 76 20.99 -6.57 -4.36
C ALA A 76 19.78 -7.47 -4.61
N ASN A 77 19.48 -8.38 -3.69
CA ASN A 77 18.28 -9.22 -3.75
C ASN A 77 17.62 -9.20 -2.37
N ILE A 78 16.52 -8.45 -2.26
CA ILE A 78 15.86 -8.15 -0.98
C ILE A 78 14.44 -8.70 -1.02
N ILE A 79 14.10 -9.63 -0.12
CA ILE A 79 12.71 -10.02 0.14
C ILE A 79 12.17 -9.14 1.25
N LYS A 80 11.16 -8.31 0.92
CA LYS A 80 10.58 -7.31 1.81
C LYS A 80 9.18 -7.72 2.28
N LEU A 81 9.07 -8.04 3.55
CA LEU A 81 7.80 -8.36 4.21
C LEU A 81 7.10 -7.08 4.69
N PRO A 82 5.77 -7.08 4.89
CA PRO A 82 5.05 -5.97 5.51
C PRO A 82 5.63 -5.61 6.88
N ASN A 83 5.69 -4.31 7.19
CA ASN A 83 6.20 -3.76 8.44
C ASN A 83 5.29 -2.63 8.94
N ILE A 84 5.41 -2.28 10.21
CA ILE A 84 4.65 -1.19 10.82
C ILE A 84 5.13 0.17 10.26
N SER A 85 4.18 0.97 9.79
CA SER A 85 4.33 2.42 9.62
C SER A 85 3.77 3.10 10.86
N ALA A 86 4.64 3.40 11.83
CA ALA A 86 4.22 3.65 13.21
C ALA A 86 3.45 4.96 13.37
N SER A 87 2.30 4.89 14.03
CA SER A 87 1.66 6.06 14.65
C SER A 87 2.40 6.46 15.93
N ILE A 88 2.11 7.65 16.45
CA ILE A 88 2.67 8.12 17.73
C ILE A 88 2.31 7.15 18.88
N PRO A 89 1.05 6.69 19.05
CA PRO A 89 0.73 5.71 20.10
C PRO A 89 1.50 4.39 19.97
N GLN A 90 1.71 3.89 18.74
CA GLN A 90 2.50 2.68 18.51
C GLN A 90 3.96 2.89 18.87
N LEU A 91 4.55 4.03 18.49
CA LEU A 91 5.91 4.40 18.88
C LEU A 91 6.06 4.42 20.41
N GLN A 92 5.17 5.10 21.13
CA GLN A 92 5.23 5.19 22.59
C GLN A 92 5.07 3.82 23.27
N THR A 93 4.20 2.96 22.73
CA THR A 93 4.04 1.60 23.25
C THR A 93 5.29 0.76 23.02
N ALA A 94 5.92 0.88 21.84
CA ALA A 94 7.19 0.22 21.55
C ALA A 94 8.34 0.70 22.44
N ILE A 95 8.44 2.02 22.67
CA ILE A 95 9.43 2.60 23.60
C ILE A 95 9.23 2.05 25.02
N ARG A 96 7.97 1.96 25.48
CA ARG A 96 7.64 1.41 26.80
C ARG A 96 8.09 -0.04 26.93
N GLU A 97 7.76 -0.89 25.96
CA GLU A 97 8.19 -2.30 25.95
C GLU A 97 9.72 -2.43 25.95
N LEU A 98 10.42 -1.62 25.16
CA LEU A 98 11.88 -1.60 25.14
C LEU A 98 12.47 -1.21 26.51
N ARG A 99 11.91 -0.18 27.16
CA ARG A 99 12.32 0.25 28.50
C ARG A 99 12.07 -0.82 29.55
N GLU A 100 10.93 -1.51 29.50
CA GLU A 100 10.63 -2.68 30.36
C GLU A 100 11.64 -3.82 30.17
N LYS A 101 12.23 -3.93 28.97
CA LYS A 101 13.30 -4.89 28.63
C LYS A 101 14.71 -4.36 28.90
N GLY A 102 14.84 -3.21 29.57
CA GLY A 102 16.12 -2.65 30.01
C GLY A 102 16.86 -1.81 28.97
N TYR A 103 16.20 -1.38 27.89
CA TYR A 103 16.78 -0.44 26.93
C TYR A 103 16.54 1.00 27.39
N ASP A 104 17.60 1.77 27.62
CA ASP A 104 17.51 3.17 28.04
C ASP A 104 17.24 4.11 26.85
N ILE A 105 16.02 4.03 26.32
CA ILE A 105 15.53 4.85 25.19
C ILE A 105 14.74 6.04 25.74
N PRO A 106 14.97 7.28 25.28
CA PRO A 106 14.20 8.44 25.73
C PRO A 106 12.71 8.33 25.38
N GLU A 107 11.85 8.99 26.16
CA GLU A 107 10.43 9.08 25.84
C GLU A 107 10.18 10.06 24.67
N TYR A 108 9.08 9.85 23.95
CA TYR A 108 8.69 10.74 22.85
C TYR A 108 8.05 12.03 23.38
N PRO A 109 8.60 13.23 23.09
CA PRO A 109 8.00 14.50 23.51
C PRO A 109 6.83 14.86 22.59
N GLU A 110 5.59 14.68 23.08
CA GLU A 110 4.37 15.00 22.32
C GLU A 110 4.26 16.50 22.02
N GLU A 111 4.45 17.34 23.04
CA GLU A 111 4.37 18.80 22.96
C GLU A 111 5.73 19.41 23.29
N PRO A 112 6.68 19.45 22.33
CA PRO A 112 8.03 19.94 22.60
C PRO A 112 8.01 21.45 22.87
N LYS A 113 8.48 21.85 24.05
CA LYS A 113 8.58 23.24 24.52
C LYS A 113 9.99 23.78 24.38
N THR A 114 11.01 22.92 24.43
CA THR A 114 12.42 23.32 24.27
C THR A 114 12.98 22.90 22.92
N ASP A 115 14.13 23.46 22.54
CA ASP A 115 14.79 23.10 21.29
C ASP A 115 15.40 21.69 21.33
N GLU A 116 15.78 21.20 22.52
CA GLU A 116 16.20 19.81 22.74
C GLU A 116 15.04 18.85 22.50
N GLU A 117 13.85 19.16 23.01
CA GLU A 117 12.65 18.35 22.78
C GLU A 117 12.24 18.35 21.30
N LYS A 118 12.34 19.49 20.60
CA LYS A 118 12.11 19.56 19.15
C LYS A 118 13.14 18.74 18.37
N ALA A 119 14.41 18.78 18.77
CA ALA A 119 15.47 17.98 18.15
C ALA A 119 15.25 16.47 18.38
N LEU A 120 14.83 16.09 19.59
CA LEU A 120 14.46 14.72 19.92
C LEU A 120 13.25 14.24 19.10
N GLN A 121 12.20 15.05 19.02
CA GLN A 121 11.02 14.77 18.19
C GLN A 121 11.42 14.57 16.71
N LYS A 122 12.29 15.46 16.20
CA LYS A 122 12.83 15.35 14.83
C LYS A 122 13.60 14.05 14.62
N ARG A 123 14.36 13.58 15.61
CA ARG A 123 15.07 12.28 15.53
C ARG A 123 14.09 11.11 15.46
N PHE A 124 13.04 11.11 16.31
CA PHE A 124 11.97 10.10 16.23
C PHE A 124 11.20 10.12 14.90
N SER A 125 11.16 11.24 14.19
CA SER A 125 10.55 11.30 12.86
C SER A 125 11.18 10.33 11.84
N ALA A 126 12.43 9.89 12.06
CA ALA A 126 13.09 8.87 11.24
C ALA A 126 12.47 7.47 11.37
N VAL A 127 11.72 7.20 12.45
CA VAL A 127 11.08 5.90 12.69
C VAL A 127 9.55 5.94 12.63
N LEU A 128 8.95 7.13 12.55
CA LEU A 128 7.52 7.35 12.43
C LEU A 128 7.02 7.23 10.99
N GLY A 129 5.75 6.82 10.85
CA GLY A 129 5.10 6.68 9.55
C GLY A 129 5.81 5.69 8.62
N SER A 130 5.67 5.92 7.31
CA SER A 130 6.27 5.06 6.27
C SER A 130 7.76 5.37 6.10
N ALA A 131 8.57 5.01 7.09
CA ALA A 131 10.02 5.24 7.08
C ALA A 131 10.78 4.28 6.14
N VAL A 132 10.30 3.03 6.00
CA VAL A 132 11.02 1.97 5.30
C VAL A 132 10.85 2.03 3.78
N ASN A 133 9.61 2.04 3.29
CA ASN A 133 9.32 1.92 1.86
C ASN A 133 10.02 2.99 1.01
N PRO A 134 10.08 4.28 1.42
CA PRO A 134 10.75 5.30 0.60
C PRO A 134 12.27 5.15 0.50
N VAL A 135 12.89 4.38 1.40
CA VAL A 135 14.32 4.06 1.36
C VAL A 135 14.59 2.87 0.44
N LEU A 136 13.69 1.88 0.42
CA LEU A 136 13.88 0.65 -0.34
C LEU A 136 13.37 0.73 -1.79
N ARG A 137 12.34 1.54 -2.06
CA ARG A 137 11.72 1.66 -3.40
C ARG A 137 12.55 2.54 -4.35
N GLU A 138 13.73 2.03 -4.67
CA GLU A 138 14.73 2.63 -5.55
C GLU A 138 14.64 2.06 -6.97
N GLY A 139 13.42 1.74 -7.39
CA GLY A 139 13.05 1.13 -8.67
C GLY A 139 11.55 1.29 -8.94
N ASN A 140 11.14 1.03 -10.18
CA ASN A 140 9.72 1.07 -10.57
C ASN A 140 9.02 -0.25 -10.23
N SER A 141 7.69 -0.25 -10.27
CA SER A 141 6.87 -1.40 -9.87
C SER A 141 6.52 -2.30 -11.06
N ASP A 142 6.70 -3.61 -10.92
CA ASP A 142 6.05 -4.67 -11.72
C ASP A 142 5.12 -5.44 -10.78
N ARG A 143 3.81 -5.14 -10.86
CA ARG A 143 2.78 -5.77 -10.03
C ARG A 143 1.82 -6.59 -10.89
N ARG A 144 1.68 -7.87 -10.56
CA ARG A 144 0.87 -8.83 -11.33
C ARG A 144 0.51 -10.05 -10.50
N ALA A 145 -0.58 -10.73 -10.86
CA ALA A 145 -0.88 -12.03 -10.27
C ALA A 145 0.19 -13.05 -10.71
N ALA A 146 0.57 -13.96 -9.82
CA ALA A 146 1.31 -15.14 -10.24
C ALA A 146 0.39 -16.02 -11.12
N ALA A 147 0.96 -16.68 -12.13
CA ALA A 147 0.17 -17.49 -13.06
C ALA A 147 -0.57 -18.63 -12.33
N SER A 148 0.10 -19.27 -11.36
CA SER A 148 -0.46 -20.27 -10.46
C SER A 148 -1.67 -19.74 -9.67
N VAL A 149 -1.56 -18.54 -9.10
CA VAL A 149 -2.65 -17.86 -8.37
C VAL A 149 -3.84 -17.54 -9.27
N LYS A 150 -3.60 -16.99 -10.47
CA LYS A 150 -4.68 -16.66 -11.42
C LYS A 150 -5.41 -17.91 -11.91
N ARG A 151 -4.68 -18.97 -12.28
CA ARG A 151 -5.29 -20.25 -12.70
C ARG A 151 -6.14 -20.87 -11.58
N PHE A 152 -5.67 -20.80 -10.34
CA PHE A 152 -6.45 -21.23 -9.20
C PHE A 152 -7.75 -20.41 -9.05
N ALA A 153 -7.67 -19.09 -9.13
CA ALA A 153 -8.84 -18.21 -9.03
C ALA A 153 -9.87 -18.48 -10.16
N GLN A 154 -9.41 -18.79 -11.37
CA GLN A 154 -10.30 -19.17 -12.48
C GLN A 154 -11.01 -20.51 -12.25
N LYS A 155 -10.30 -21.51 -11.73
CA LYS A 155 -10.89 -22.82 -11.37
C LYS A 155 -11.81 -22.74 -10.15
N HIS A 156 -11.52 -21.83 -9.22
CA HIS A 156 -12.22 -21.64 -7.95
C HIS A 156 -12.63 -20.17 -7.76
N PRO A 157 -13.55 -19.65 -8.58
CA PRO A 157 -13.94 -18.25 -8.54
C PRO A 157 -14.51 -17.88 -7.16
N HIS A 158 -14.04 -16.76 -6.62
CA HIS A 158 -14.50 -16.31 -5.32
C HIS A 158 -15.97 -15.86 -5.38
N LYS A 159 -16.72 -16.09 -4.29
CA LYS A 159 -18.17 -15.80 -4.22
C LYS A 159 -18.51 -14.38 -3.74
N MET A 160 -17.50 -13.50 -3.68
CA MET A 160 -17.68 -12.12 -3.16
C MET A 160 -18.34 -11.18 -4.16
N MET A 161 -18.25 -11.43 -5.47
CA MET A 161 -18.92 -10.63 -6.49
C MET A 161 -20.43 -10.60 -6.27
N LYS A 162 -20.99 -9.40 -6.22
CA LYS A 162 -22.45 -9.18 -6.18
C LYS A 162 -22.93 -8.74 -7.56
N PRO A 163 -24.13 -9.18 -7.98
CA PRO A 163 -24.70 -8.75 -9.24
C PRO A 163 -24.97 -7.25 -9.21
N TRP A 164 -24.79 -6.60 -10.37
CA TRP A 164 -25.16 -5.20 -10.56
C TRP A 164 -26.69 -5.07 -10.75
N PRO A 165 -27.36 -4.16 -10.02
CA PRO A 165 -28.78 -3.89 -10.22
C PRO A 165 -29.05 -3.34 -11.63
N ALA A 166 -30.15 -3.77 -12.26
CA ALA A 166 -30.52 -3.33 -13.61
C ALA A 166 -30.71 -1.80 -13.70
N GLU A 167 -31.22 -1.18 -12.64
CA GLU A 167 -31.43 0.27 -12.53
C GLU A 167 -30.58 0.86 -11.41
N SER A 168 -29.28 0.54 -11.38
CA SER A 168 -28.39 1.10 -10.37
C SER A 168 -28.22 2.61 -10.52
N LYS A 169 -28.46 3.34 -9.43
CA LYS A 169 -28.25 4.80 -9.32
C LYS A 169 -26.83 5.18 -8.92
N THR A 170 -26.00 4.17 -8.60
CA THR A 170 -24.63 4.39 -8.14
C THR A 170 -23.82 5.16 -9.15
N ARG A 171 -23.03 6.14 -8.72
CA ARG A 171 -22.14 6.88 -9.63
C ARG A 171 -20.91 7.37 -8.89
N VAL A 172 -19.81 7.55 -9.64
CA VAL A 172 -18.70 8.37 -9.17
C VAL A 172 -19.04 9.83 -9.46
N ALA A 173 -18.99 10.67 -8.44
CA ALA A 173 -19.10 12.11 -8.59
C ALA A 173 -17.73 12.74 -8.32
N HIS A 174 -17.34 13.68 -9.18
CA HIS A 174 -16.11 14.43 -9.10
C HIS A 174 -16.41 15.88 -9.51
N MET A 175 -15.51 16.81 -9.18
CA MET A 175 -15.65 18.20 -9.58
C MET A 175 -15.65 18.33 -11.11
N GLU A 176 -16.32 19.35 -11.65
CA GLU A 176 -16.32 19.67 -13.09
C GLU A 176 -15.37 20.81 -13.44
N GLY A 177 -14.78 21.43 -12.42
CA GLY A 177 -13.92 22.59 -12.57
C GLY A 177 -13.12 22.88 -11.29
N ARG A 178 -12.02 23.63 -11.39
CA ARG A 178 -11.27 24.26 -10.29
C ARG A 178 -10.67 23.28 -9.26
N ASP A 179 -10.36 22.07 -9.68
CA ASP A 179 -9.66 21.03 -8.91
C ASP A 179 -8.16 20.98 -9.27
N PHE A 180 -7.43 19.98 -8.74
CA PHE A 180 -6.00 19.86 -9.06
C PHE A 180 -5.77 19.58 -10.54
N TYR A 181 -6.67 18.82 -11.17
CA TYR A 181 -6.57 18.51 -12.60
C TYR A 181 -6.54 19.77 -13.48
N GLU A 182 -7.45 20.72 -13.27
CA GLU A 182 -7.58 21.89 -14.14
C GLU A 182 -6.50 22.95 -13.92
N HIS A 183 -6.07 23.14 -12.67
CA HIS A 183 -5.04 24.14 -12.35
C HIS A 183 -3.60 23.65 -12.58
N GLU A 184 -3.43 22.41 -13.02
CA GLU A 184 -2.10 21.82 -13.19
C GLU A 184 -1.27 22.54 -14.26
N THR A 185 -0.07 22.93 -13.87
CA THR A 185 0.99 23.40 -14.78
C THR A 185 2.23 22.56 -14.56
N SER A 186 3.02 22.33 -15.60
CA SER A 186 4.21 21.47 -15.51
C SER A 186 5.28 21.92 -16.49
N THR A 187 6.53 21.63 -16.16
CA THR A 187 7.69 21.87 -17.01
C THR A 187 8.80 20.87 -16.73
N THR A 188 9.68 20.70 -17.72
CA THR A 188 10.91 19.91 -17.60
C THR A 188 12.09 20.85 -17.32
N ILE A 189 12.91 20.51 -16.32
CA ILE A 189 14.08 21.31 -15.92
C ILE A 189 15.25 21.08 -16.89
N ASP A 190 15.65 22.11 -17.62
CA ASP A 190 16.77 22.00 -18.59
C ASP A 190 18.14 21.79 -17.92
N LYS A 191 18.38 22.47 -16.80
CA LYS A 191 19.66 22.46 -16.08
C LYS A 191 19.42 22.30 -14.60
N ALA A 192 20.23 21.47 -13.95
CA ALA A 192 20.19 21.30 -12.51
C ALA A 192 20.31 22.66 -11.81
N CYS A 193 19.42 22.90 -10.87
CA CYS A 193 19.32 24.16 -10.14
C CYS A 193 18.79 23.88 -8.74
N ASN A 194 18.82 24.89 -7.88
CA ASN A 194 18.04 24.83 -6.65
C ASN A 194 16.85 25.77 -6.78
N VAL A 195 15.78 25.41 -6.07
CA VAL A 195 14.56 26.20 -6.00
C VAL A 195 14.11 26.36 -4.55
N LYS A 196 13.31 27.37 -4.30
CA LYS A 196 12.51 27.53 -3.08
C LYS A 196 11.04 27.72 -3.47
N ILE A 197 10.13 27.44 -2.54
CA ILE A 197 8.70 27.72 -2.71
C ILE A 197 8.35 28.91 -1.82
N GLU A 198 7.76 29.94 -2.41
CA GLU A 198 7.38 31.16 -1.69
C GLU A 198 5.95 31.59 -2.01
N PHE A 199 5.29 32.19 -1.03
CA PHE A 199 4.00 32.85 -1.15
C PHE A 199 4.21 34.36 -1.25
N VAL A 200 3.53 34.98 -2.20
CA VAL A 200 3.47 36.43 -2.38
C VAL A 200 2.04 36.89 -2.10
N ASP A 201 1.86 37.75 -1.11
CA ASP A 201 0.55 38.33 -0.84
C ASP A 201 0.17 39.42 -1.84
N GLN A 202 -1.07 39.92 -1.77
CA GLN A 202 -1.56 40.99 -2.63
C GLN A 202 -0.80 42.32 -2.48
N ALA A 203 -0.07 42.52 -1.39
CA ALA A 203 0.77 43.70 -1.15
C ALA A 203 2.22 43.52 -1.65
N GLY A 204 2.58 42.33 -2.14
CA GLY A 204 3.91 41.99 -2.62
C GLY A 204 4.87 41.49 -1.55
N ASN A 205 4.41 41.24 -0.32
CA ASN A 205 5.25 40.66 0.73
C ASN A 205 5.51 39.18 0.45
N ILE A 206 6.74 38.74 0.69
CA ILE A 206 7.18 37.37 0.40
C ILE A 206 7.32 36.58 1.71
N LYS A 207 6.69 35.41 1.76
CA LYS A 207 6.87 34.40 2.81
C LYS A 207 7.40 33.12 2.18
N VAL A 208 8.56 32.65 2.64
CA VAL A 208 9.09 31.34 2.21
C VAL A 208 8.23 30.22 2.84
N LEU A 209 7.66 29.36 2.00
CA LEU A 209 6.91 28.18 2.42
C LEU A 209 7.82 26.95 2.53
N LYS A 210 8.82 26.87 1.65
CA LYS A 210 9.84 25.82 1.66
C LYS A 210 11.20 26.39 1.33
N GLU A 211 12.15 26.14 2.22
CA GLU A 211 13.55 26.47 2.02
C GLU A 211 14.16 25.72 0.83
N LYS A 212 15.34 26.20 0.42
CA LYS A 212 16.08 25.77 -0.77
C LYS A 212 16.24 24.23 -0.88
N PHE A 213 15.92 23.67 -2.04
CA PHE A 213 16.15 22.25 -2.37
C PHE A 213 16.54 22.05 -3.85
N PRO A 214 17.26 20.97 -4.19
CA PRO A 214 17.78 20.76 -5.54
C PRO A 214 16.75 20.14 -6.49
N LEU A 215 16.84 20.53 -7.77
CA LEU A 215 16.22 19.88 -8.93
C LEU A 215 17.32 19.41 -9.90
N LEU A 216 17.10 18.28 -10.54
CA LEU A 216 18.01 17.71 -11.54
C LEU A 216 17.68 18.20 -12.94
N ALA A 217 18.67 18.19 -13.83
CA ALA A 217 18.39 18.31 -15.27
C ALA A 217 17.53 17.12 -15.73
N GLY A 218 16.55 17.38 -16.59
CA GLY A 218 15.55 16.42 -17.04
C GLY A 218 14.44 16.11 -16.02
N GLU A 219 14.49 16.66 -14.80
CA GLU A 219 13.42 16.46 -13.83
C GLU A 219 12.14 17.18 -14.28
N VAL A 220 11.01 16.48 -14.26
CA VAL A 220 9.68 17.07 -14.45
C VAL A 220 9.21 17.60 -13.11
N ILE A 221 8.74 18.84 -13.09
CA ILE A 221 8.05 19.43 -11.95
C ILE A 221 6.67 19.91 -12.38
N ASP A 222 5.74 19.85 -11.46
CA ASP A 222 4.37 20.31 -11.65
C ASP A 222 3.90 21.08 -10.41
N THR A 223 3.04 22.08 -10.62
CA THR A 223 2.31 22.77 -9.57
C THR A 223 0.83 22.79 -9.90
N THR A 224 0.02 22.75 -8.85
CA THR A 224 -1.44 22.81 -8.96
C THR A 224 -2.05 23.30 -7.64
N HIS A 225 -3.34 23.62 -7.64
CA HIS A 225 -4.09 23.86 -6.41
C HIS A 225 -5.54 23.37 -6.50
N MET A 226 -6.09 22.96 -5.35
CA MET A 226 -7.51 22.66 -5.17
C MET A 226 -8.21 23.90 -4.62
N ASN A 227 -9.24 24.39 -5.32
CA ASN A 227 -10.03 25.51 -4.82
C ASN A 227 -11.03 25.02 -3.75
N ILE A 228 -10.83 25.42 -2.49
CA ILE A 228 -11.65 24.90 -1.38
C ILE A 228 -13.09 25.38 -1.42
N LYS A 229 -13.34 26.59 -1.94
CA LYS A 229 -14.70 27.09 -2.12
C LYS A 229 -15.46 26.23 -3.14
N ALA A 230 -14.87 25.98 -4.31
CA ALA A 230 -15.45 25.12 -5.34
C ALA A 230 -15.64 23.69 -4.85
N LEU A 231 -14.71 23.17 -4.05
CA LEU A 231 -14.83 21.85 -3.43
C LEU A 231 -16.04 21.76 -2.48
N ARG A 232 -16.26 22.78 -1.66
CA ARG A 232 -17.43 22.84 -0.75
C ARG A 232 -18.74 23.01 -1.51
N GLU A 233 -18.76 23.81 -2.58
CA GLU A 233 -19.91 23.93 -3.49
C GLU A 233 -20.24 22.56 -4.11
N PHE A 234 -19.24 21.82 -4.58
CA PHE A 234 -19.39 20.47 -5.10
C PHE A 234 -19.97 19.52 -4.04
N TYR A 235 -19.44 19.51 -2.82
CA TYR A 235 -19.97 18.66 -1.75
C TYR A 235 -21.44 18.98 -1.44
N ALA A 236 -21.79 20.26 -1.31
CA ALA A 236 -23.17 20.67 -1.03
C ALA A 236 -24.13 20.17 -2.13
N GLN A 237 -23.74 20.32 -3.40
CA GLN A 237 -24.52 19.81 -4.52
C GLN A 237 -24.70 18.29 -4.45
N GLN A 238 -23.63 17.53 -4.21
CA GLN A 238 -23.71 16.06 -4.20
C GLN A 238 -24.44 15.50 -2.98
N ILE A 239 -24.41 16.20 -1.85
CA ILE A 239 -25.23 15.90 -0.67
C ILE A 239 -26.72 16.01 -1.03
N GLU A 240 -27.14 17.11 -1.66
CA GLU A 240 -28.52 17.30 -2.11
C GLU A 240 -28.94 16.27 -3.16
N GLU A 241 -28.05 15.93 -4.10
CA GLU A 241 -28.31 14.88 -5.09
C GLU A 241 -28.47 13.50 -4.45
N ALA A 242 -27.62 13.11 -3.50
CA ALA A 242 -27.74 11.83 -2.79
C ALA A 242 -29.08 11.73 -2.05
N LYS A 243 -29.52 12.84 -1.44
CA LYS A 243 -30.79 12.94 -0.74
C LYS A 243 -31.97 12.79 -1.69
N LYS A 244 -31.95 13.50 -2.82
CA LYS A 244 -32.96 13.42 -3.87
C LYS A 244 -33.08 12.01 -4.44
N ASP A 245 -31.95 11.35 -4.68
CA ASP A 245 -31.92 10.01 -5.29
C ASP A 245 -32.20 8.88 -4.29
N ASN A 246 -32.22 9.20 -2.98
CA ASN A 246 -32.32 8.27 -1.86
C ASN A 246 -31.23 7.17 -1.90
N VAL A 247 -30.00 7.61 -2.09
CA VAL A 247 -28.79 6.77 -2.13
C VAL A 247 -27.83 7.19 -1.03
N LEU A 248 -26.86 6.34 -0.72
CA LEU A 248 -25.83 6.66 0.25
C LEU A 248 -24.89 7.73 -0.31
N LEU A 249 -24.40 8.62 0.56
CA LEU A 249 -23.25 9.45 0.26
C LEU A 249 -21.98 8.78 0.81
N SER A 250 -20.93 8.76 0.01
CA SER A 250 -19.64 8.15 0.39
C SER A 250 -18.48 8.94 -0.19
N LEU A 251 -17.53 9.32 0.65
CA LEU A 251 -16.30 10.03 0.31
C LEU A 251 -15.12 9.07 0.28
N HIS A 252 -14.37 9.09 -0.82
CA HIS A 252 -13.25 8.20 -1.08
C HIS A 252 -11.98 9.01 -1.31
N LEU A 253 -11.11 9.05 -0.29
CA LEU A 253 -9.84 9.78 -0.29
C LEU A 253 -8.69 8.85 0.15
N LYS A 254 -7.47 9.37 0.25
CA LYS A 254 -6.27 8.63 0.67
C LYS A 254 -5.51 9.34 1.79
N ALA A 255 -6.22 9.76 2.83
CA ALA A 255 -5.73 10.63 3.89
C ALA A 255 -4.49 10.12 4.65
N THR A 256 -4.30 8.80 4.78
CA THR A 256 -3.09 8.23 5.40
C THR A 256 -1.82 8.54 4.59
N MET A 257 -1.91 8.47 3.26
CA MET A 257 -0.78 8.70 2.37
C MET A 257 -0.66 10.18 2.06
N MET A 258 -1.75 10.80 1.61
CA MET A 258 -1.85 12.23 1.30
C MET A 258 -2.08 13.07 2.57
N LYS A 259 -1.14 12.98 3.51
CA LYS A 259 -1.25 13.50 4.89
C LYS A 259 -1.51 14.99 5.08
N VAL A 260 -1.49 15.79 4.01
CA VAL A 260 -1.76 17.24 4.05
C VAL A 260 -3.06 17.56 3.29
N SER A 261 -3.14 17.23 2.00
CA SER A 261 -4.28 17.60 1.16
C SER A 261 -5.58 16.92 1.59
N ASP A 262 -5.55 15.61 1.76
CA ASP A 262 -6.76 14.82 1.88
C ASP A 262 -7.47 15.01 3.22
N PRO A 263 -6.78 15.18 4.37
CA PRO A 263 -7.43 15.61 5.61
C PRO A 263 -8.18 16.95 5.49
N ILE A 264 -7.64 17.92 4.75
CA ILE A 264 -8.32 19.22 4.50
C ILE A 264 -9.55 19.01 3.62
N MET A 265 -9.44 18.21 2.56
CA MET A 265 -10.58 17.87 1.70
C MET A 265 -11.67 17.08 2.44
N PHE A 266 -11.27 16.20 3.36
CA PHE A 266 -12.16 15.43 4.23
C PHE A 266 -12.89 16.34 5.23
N GLY A 267 -12.15 17.20 5.93
CA GLY A 267 -12.72 18.19 6.83
C GLY A 267 -13.67 19.16 6.12
N GLY A 268 -13.39 19.50 4.86
CA GLY A 268 -14.32 20.23 4.00
C GLY A 268 -15.66 19.53 3.80
N CYS A 269 -15.67 18.21 3.62
CA CYS A 269 -16.91 17.44 3.49
C CYS A 269 -17.67 17.34 4.82
N VAL A 270 -16.95 17.13 5.94
CA VAL A 270 -17.54 17.13 7.29
C VAL A 270 -18.16 18.48 7.59
N ALA A 271 -17.46 19.57 7.26
CA ALA A 271 -17.93 20.94 7.47
C ALA A 271 -19.22 21.24 6.72
N VAL A 272 -19.34 20.81 5.46
CA VAL A 272 -20.55 21.01 4.65
C VAL A 272 -21.68 20.09 5.10
N TYR A 273 -21.39 18.81 5.41
CA TYR A 273 -22.42 17.87 5.85
C TYR A 273 -23.04 18.28 7.20
N CYS A 274 -22.23 18.77 8.14
CA CYS A 274 -22.63 19.20 9.49
C CYS A 274 -22.73 20.72 9.67
N GLU A 275 -22.94 21.48 8.59
CA GLU A 275 -22.82 22.94 8.59
C GLU A 275 -23.63 23.61 9.71
N ASP A 276 -24.93 23.29 9.82
CA ASP A 276 -25.82 23.89 10.81
C ASP A 276 -25.31 23.72 12.25
N ALA A 277 -24.87 22.51 12.61
CA ALA A 277 -24.36 22.20 13.94
C ALA A 277 -23.00 22.87 14.20
N LEU A 278 -22.09 22.84 13.23
CA LEU A 278 -20.74 23.39 13.38
C LEU A 278 -20.74 24.92 13.43
N VAL A 279 -21.59 25.57 12.64
CA VAL A 279 -21.75 27.04 12.66
C VAL A 279 -22.36 27.50 13.97
N LYS A 280 -23.42 26.83 14.44
CA LYS A 280 -24.09 27.17 15.71
C LYS A 280 -23.13 27.11 16.91
N HIS A 281 -22.17 26.18 16.91
CA HIS A 281 -21.26 25.94 18.03
C HIS A 281 -19.80 26.33 17.76
N ALA A 282 -19.54 27.15 16.74
CA ALA A 282 -18.19 27.39 16.23
C ALA A 282 -17.20 27.86 17.30
N ASP A 283 -17.58 28.81 18.16
CA ASP A 283 -16.69 29.34 19.21
C ASP A 283 -16.41 28.29 20.29
N THR A 284 -17.42 27.57 20.76
CA THR A 284 -17.26 26.48 21.74
C THR A 284 -16.37 25.37 21.20
N LEU A 285 -16.57 24.95 19.95
CA LEU A 285 -15.74 23.91 19.30
C LEU A 285 -14.28 24.37 19.15
N ARG A 286 -14.06 25.66 18.84
CA ARG A 286 -12.72 26.26 18.77
C ARG A 286 -12.02 26.25 20.12
N GLU A 287 -12.73 26.60 21.21
CA GLU A 287 -12.18 26.64 22.57
C GLU A 287 -11.67 25.27 23.05
N ILE A 288 -12.39 24.19 22.72
CA ILE A 288 -11.96 22.82 23.08
C ILE A 288 -10.96 22.22 22.08
N GLY A 289 -10.61 22.96 21.02
CA GLY A 289 -9.60 22.61 20.04
C GLY A 289 -10.03 21.54 19.04
N VAL A 290 -11.31 21.48 18.66
CA VAL A 290 -11.82 20.56 17.63
C VAL A 290 -11.14 20.83 16.28
N ASN A 291 -10.77 19.76 15.60
CA ASN A 291 -10.22 19.80 14.25
C ASN A 291 -11.06 18.90 13.33
N VAL A 292 -11.91 19.52 12.50
CA VAL A 292 -12.79 18.82 11.57
C VAL A 292 -12.05 18.00 10.51
N ASN A 293 -10.77 18.29 10.24
CA ASN A 293 -9.94 17.51 9.32
C ASN A 293 -9.65 16.10 9.86
N HIS A 294 -9.87 15.86 11.16
CA HIS A 294 -9.77 14.55 11.80
C HIS A 294 -11.12 13.81 11.88
N GLY A 295 -12.19 14.39 11.33
CA GLY A 295 -13.51 13.78 11.25
C GLY A 295 -14.40 13.95 12.49
N LEU A 296 -15.57 13.31 12.45
CA LEU A 296 -16.55 13.38 13.53
C LEU A 296 -16.01 12.82 14.85
N GLU A 297 -15.10 11.85 14.80
CA GLU A 297 -14.50 11.26 16.00
C GLU A 297 -13.75 12.30 16.84
N ASP A 298 -13.00 13.22 16.20
CA ASP A 298 -12.28 14.28 16.91
C ASP A 298 -13.25 15.28 17.56
N ILE A 299 -14.41 15.53 16.93
CA ILE A 299 -15.49 16.32 17.52
C ILE A 299 -15.99 15.62 18.77
N TYR A 300 -16.50 14.39 18.65
CA TYR A 300 -17.09 13.63 19.75
C TYR A 300 -16.11 13.45 20.92
N ALA A 301 -14.85 13.08 20.65
CA ALA A 301 -13.84 12.86 21.68
C ALA A 301 -13.52 14.14 22.48
N LYS A 302 -13.62 15.33 21.87
CA LYS A 302 -13.34 16.60 22.56
C LYS A 302 -14.55 17.19 23.26
N LEU A 303 -15.78 16.74 22.95
CA LEU A 303 -16.98 17.16 23.70
C LEU A 303 -16.92 16.74 25.18
N ASP A 304 -16.12 15.73 25.54
CA ASP A 304 -15.86 15.34 26.94
C ASP A 304 -15.22 16.46 27.78
N ARG A 305 -14.67 17.50 27.13
CA ARG A 305 -14.10 18.69 27.80
C ARG A 305 -15.16 19.72 28.20
N LEU A 306 -16.42 19.53 27.79
CA LEU A 306 -17.51 20.47 28.02
C LEU A 306 -18.41 20.03 29.19
N PRO A 307 -19.15 20.98 29.80
CA PRO A 307 -20.28 20.66 30.67
C PRO A 307 -21.30 19.75 29.97
N ALA A 308 -21.94 18.86 30.75
CA ALA A 308 -22.81 17.81 30.22
C ALA A 308 -24.00 18.33 29.41
N ASP A 309 -24.57 19.48 29.79
CA ASP A 309 -25.66 20.16 29.08
C ASP A 309 -25.20 20.69 27.72
N LYS A 310 -24.03 21.35 27.66
CA LYS A 310 -23.49 21.87 26.40
C LYS A 310 -23.06 20.75 25.47
N ARG A 311 -22.46 19.69 26.01
CA ARG A 311 -22.17 18.44 25.27
C ARG A 311 -23.45 17.86 24.66
N ALA A 312 -24.49 17.67 25.47
CA ALA A 312 -25.75 17.09 25.00
C ALA A 312 -26.43 17.96 23.93
N GLU A 313 -26.34 19.29 24.03
CA GLU A 313 -26.83 20.20 23.00
C GLU A 313 -26.12 19.97 21.65
N ILE A 314 -24.79 19.92 21.66
CA ILE A 314 -24.00 19.72 20.43
C ILE A 314 -24.25 18.32 19.85
N GLU A 315 -24.30 17.29 20.68
CA GLU A 315 -24.62 15.93 20.23
C GLU A 315 -26.02 15.84 19.59
N ALA A 316 -27.01 16.55 20.15
CA ALA A 316 -28.35 16.60 19.58
C ALA A 316 -28.40 17.30 18.22
N ASP A 317 -27.67 18.40 18.04
CA ASP A 317 -27.60 19.11 16.76
C ASP A 317 -26.86 18.28 15.67
N LEU A 318 -25.82 17.54 16.06
CA LEU A 318 -25.15 16.58 15.17
C LEU A 318 -26.07 15.41 14.80
N GLN A 319 -26.86 14.89 15.75
CA GLN A 319 -27.87 13.86 15.45
C GLN A 319 -28.98 14.38 14.52
N MET A 320 -29.40 15.64 14.70
CA MET A 320 -30.37 16.29 13.82
C MET A 320 -29.85 16.38 12.38
N THR A 321 -28.57 16.70 12.22
CA THR A 321 -27.90 16.67 10.91
C THR A 321 -28.10 15.31 10.21
N CYS A 322 -27.84 14.21 10.92
CA CYS A 322 -28.02 12.86 10.38
C CYS A 322 -29.47 12.52 9.99
N ALA A 323 -30.46 13.19 10.57
CA ALA A 323 -31.87 13.02 10.21
C ALA A 323 -32.28 13.86 8.99
N LEU A 324 -31.62 15.02 8.77
CA LEU A 324 -31.93 15.94 7.69
C LEU A 324 -31.15 15.66 6.40
N GLN A 325 -29.95 15.09 6.52
CA GLN A 325 -29.02 14.82 5.43
C GLN A 325 -29.22 13.43 4.81
N PRO A 326 -28.70 13.15 3.58
CA PRO A 326 -28.68 11.79 3.04
C PRO A 326 -27.92 10.84 3.97
N GLN A 327 -28.28 9.56 3.95
CA GLN A 327 -27.55 8.57 4.73
C GLN A 327 -26.10 8.45 4.25
N LEU A 328 -25.17 8.36 5.19
CA LEU A 328 -23.77 8.08 4.89
C LEU A 328 -23.53 6.58 4.75
N ALA A 329 -22.55 6.21 3.93
CA ALA A 329 -21.99 4.86 3.97
C ALA A 329 -21.39 4.58 5.37
N MET A 330 -21.51 3.33 5.82
CA MET A 330 -21.05 2.88 7.13
C MET A 330 -19.72 2.12 7.04
N VAL A 331 -18.84 2.39 8.00
CA VAL A 331 -17.64 1.60 8.28
C VAL A 331 -18.02 0.43 9.20
N ASP A 332 -18.80 0.71 10.25
CA ASP A 332 -19.35 -0.27 11.18
C ASP A 332 -20.76 0.18 11.60
N SER A 333 -21.79 -0.40 10.97
CA SER A 333 -23.19 -0.04 11.23
C SER A 333 -23.65 -0.40 12.65
N GLN A 334 -23.05 -1.42 13.29
CA GLN A 334 -23.42 -1.83 14.65
C GLN A 334 -22.96 -0.81 15.69
N LYS A 335 -21.88 -0.08 15.39
CA LYS A 335 -21.33 0.96 16.25
C LYS A 335 -21.70 2.38 15.83
N GLY A 336 -22.46 2.53 14.74
CA GLY A 336 -22.79 3.83 14.18
C GLY A 336 -21.61 4.56 13.53
N ILE A 337 -20.51 3.86 13.22
CA ILE A 337 -19.32 4.48 12.61
C ILE A 337 -19.58 4.68 11.12
N THR A 338 -19.70 5.94 10.72
CA THR A 338 -19.93 6.39 9.33
C THR A 338 -18.62 6.65 8.60
N ASN A 339 -18.71 6.79 7.28
CA ASN A 339 -17.62 7.21 6.41
C ASN A 339 -16.96 8.57 6.78
N LEU A 340 -17.67 9.44 7.51
CA LEU A 340 -17.15 10.74 7.95
C LEU A 340 -16.57 10.74 9.38
N HIS A 341 -16.51 9.58 10.06
CA HIS A 341 -15.97 9.51 11.42
C HIS A 341 -14.45 9.72 11.48
N VAL A 342 -13.69 8.97 10.68
CA VAL A 342 -12.23 9.01 10.67
C VAL A 342 -11.74 9.03 9.21
N PRO A 343 -10.84 9.95 8.82
CA PRO A 343 -10.42 10.14 7.43
C PRO A 343 -9.70 8.92 6.80
N ASN A 344 -9.21 8.00 7.64
CA ASN A 344 -8.41 6.85 7.21
C ASN A 344 -9.21 5.53 7.19
N ASP A 345 -10.49 5.53 7.54
CA ASP A 345 -11.31 4.31 7.57
C ASP A 345 -11.75 3.85 6.17
N ILE A 346 -12.01 4.80 5.26
CA ILE A 346 -12.38 4.54 3.86
C ILE A 346 -11.29 5.11 2.96
N ILE A 347 -10.44 4.22 2.45
CA ILE A 347 -9.30 4.56 1.59
C ILE A 347 -9.66 4.21 0.14
N ILE A 348 -9.57 5.16 -0.78
CA ILE A 348 -10.09 5.08 -2.16
C ILE A 348 -9.65 3.84 -2.93
N ASP A 349 -8.37 3.47 -2.84
CA ASP A 349 -7.78 2.33 -3.54
C ASP A 349 -8.38 1.00 -3.12
N ALA A 350 -8.76 0.83 -1.85
CA ALA A 350 -9.41 -0.39 -1.35
C ALA A 350 -10.94 -0.31 -1.36
N SER A 351 -11.50 0.88 -1.15
CA SER A 351 -12.95 1.09 -1.04
C SER A 351 -13.65 1.09 -2.40
N MET A 352 -13.11 1.76 -3.42
CA MET A 352 -13.73 1.80 -4.74
C MET A 352 -13.79 0.43 -5.43
N PRO A 353 -12.78 -0.45 -5.34
CA PRO A 353 -12.91 -1.82 -5.83
C PRO A 353 -14.01 -2.61 -5.12
N ASN A 354 -14.22 -2.39 -3.81
CA ASN A 354 -15.31 -3.01 -3.08
C ASN A 354 -16.67 -2.48 -3.54
N VAL A 355 -16.80 -1.19 -3.85
CA VAL A 355 -18.01 -0.64 -4.49
C VAL A 355 -18.29 -1.39 -5.79
N VAL A 356 -17.28 -1.59 -6.65
CA VAL A 356 -17.47 -2.34 -7.91
C VAL A 356 -17.83 -3.81 -7.67
N ARG A 357 -17.10 -4.48 -6.77
CA ARG A 357 -17.31 -5.89 -6.39
C ARG A 357 -18.71 -6.12 -5.82
N ASP A 358 -19.19 -5.21 -4.98
CA ASP A 358 -20.45 -5.33 -4.25
C ASP A 358 -21.65 -4.78 -5.05
N GLY A 359 -21.51 -4.72 -6.38
CA GLY A 359 -22.61 -4.39 -7.30
C GLY A 359 -22.96 -2.91 -7.32
N GLY A 360 -21.97 -2.05 -7.09
CA GLY A 360 -22.13 -0.61 -6.96
C GLY A 360 -22.63 -0.17 -5.59
N ARG A 361 -22.52 -0.97 -4.54
CA ARG A 361 -23.19 -0.68 -3.26
C ARG A 361 -22.23 -0.59 -2.09
N MET A 362 -22.65 0.16 -1.07
CA MET A 362 -22.01 0.22 0.25
C MET A 362 -23.02 -0.09 1.35
N TRP A 363 -22.52 -0.30 2.57
CA TRP A 363 -23.35 -0.65 3.73
C TRP A 363 -24.04 0.59 4.29
N ASN A 364 -25.35 0.51 4.50
CA ASN A 364 -26.16 1.52 5.17
C ASN A 364 -26.23 1.27 6.69
N LYS A 365 -26.93 2.16 7.41
CA LYS A 365 -27.10 2.08 8.87
C LYS A 365 -27.77 0.79 9.36
N ASP A 366 -28.56 0.14 8.51
CA ASP A 366 -29.27 -1.11 8.83
C ASP A 366 -28.42 -2.35 8.52
N GLY A 367 -27.16 -2.17 8.12
CA GLY A 367 -26.26 -3.26 7.74
C GLY A 367 -26.68 -3.93 6.43
N GLN A 368 -27.24 -3.17 5.49
CA GLN A 368 -27.65 -3.64 4.17
C GLN A 368 -26.92 -2.90 3.06
N LEU A 369 -26.69 -3.58 1.92
CA LEU A 369 -26.08 -2.96 0.74
C LEU A 369 -27.08 -2.04 0.02
N GLN A 370 -26.68 -0.79 -0.22
CA GLN A 370 -27.46 0.23 -0.91
C GLN A 370 -26.59 0.98 -1.92
N ASP A 371 -27.21 1.43 -3.02
CA ASP A 371 -26.56 2.25 -4.04
C ASP A 371 -26.01 3.55 -3.43
N CYS A 372 -24.95 4.10 -4.02
CA CYS A 372 -24.23 5.24 -3.45
C CYS A 372 -23.73 6.25 -4.51
N ILE A 373 -23.62 7.51 -4.11
CA ILE A 373 -22.77 8.49 -4.79
C ILE A 373 -21.38 8.41 -4.15
N ALA A 374 -20.41 7.88 -4.90
CA ALA A 374 -19.01 7.81 -4.52
C ALA A 374 -18.30 9.11 -4.92
N LEU A 375 -18.11 10.00 -3.95
CA LEU A 375 -17.37 11.25 -4.11
C LEU A 375 -15.88 10.96 -4.22
N VAL A 376 -15.30 11.28 -5.39
CA VAL A 376 -13.87 11.32 -5.66
C VAL A 376 -13.60 12.72 -6.22
N PRO A 377 -13.33 13.74 -5.39
CA PRO A 377 -13.46 15.13 -5.82
C PRO A 377 -12.57 15.52 -7.00
N ASP A 378 -11.32 15.08 -7.03
CA ASP A 378 -10.38 15.44 -8.08
C ASP A 378 -10.51 14.55 -9.34
N ARG A 379 -10.55 15.18 -10.51
CA ARG A 379 -10.76 14.50 -11.80
C ARG A 379 -9.60 13.66 -12.29
N SER A 380 -8.38 13.87 -11.79
CA SER A 380 -7.19 13.18 -12.31
C SER A 380 -7.35 11.67 -12.36
N TYR A 381 -8.07 11.10 -11.39
CA TYR A 381 -8.24 9.66 -11.26
C TYR A 381 -9.70 9.20 -11.13
N ALA A 382 -10.65 10.11 -10.83
CA ALA A 382 -12.06 9.76 -10.70
C ALA A 382 -12.67 9.18 -11.99
N THR A 383 -12.20 9.67 -13.14
CA THR A 383 -12.75 9.34 -14.47
C THR A 383 -12.62 7.85 -14.82
N MET A 384 -11.56 7.17 -14.37
CA MET A 384 -11.41 5.73 -14.62
C MET A 384 -12.34 4.87 -13.75
N TYR A 385 -12.63 5.29 -12.51
CA TYR A 385 -13.61 4.61 -11.65
C TYR A 385 -15.03 4.82 -12.18
N LYS A 386 -15.32 6.01 -12.72
CA LYS A 386 -16.57 6.27 -13.43
C LYS A 386 -16.74 5.29 -14.60
N GLU A 387 -15.71 5.10 -15.43
CA GLU A 387 -15.79 4.21 -16.59
C GLU A 387 -16.07 2.75 -16.21
N ILE A 388 -15.41 2.20 -15.18
CA ILE A 388 -15.68 0.82 -14.76
C ILE A 388 -17.07 0.64 -14.12
N ILE A 389 -17.58 1.63 -13.39
CA ILE A 389 -18.95 1.59 -12.88
C ILE A 389 -19.96 1.58 -14.03
N GLU A 390 -19.77 2.44 -15.04
CA GLU A 390 -20.66 2.48 -16.21
C GLU A 390 -20.57 1.20 -17.06
N ASP A 391 -19.37 0.63 -17.23
CA ASP A 391 -19.19 -0.66 -17.88
C ASP A 391 -19.91 -1.79 -17.11
N ALA A 392 -19.81 -1.83 -15.78
CA ALA A 392 -20.42 -2.86 -14.98
C ALA A 392 -21.96 -2.74 -14.91
N LYS A 393 -22.52 -1.52 -14.90
CA LYS A 393 -23.96 -1.31 -15.10
C LYS A 393 -24.44 -1.83 -16.45
N LYS A 394 -23.68 -1.54 -17.52
CA LYS A 394 -24.06 -1.89 -18.89
C LYS A 394 -23.93 -3.39 -19.18
N ASN A 395 -22.84 -4.00 -18.73
CA ASN A 395 -22.43 -5.35 -19.12
C ASN A 395 -22.56 -6.36 -17.98
N GLY A 396 -23.05 -5.95 -16.82
CA GLY A 396 -23.13 -6.76 -15.61
C GLY A 396 -21.77 -6.93 -14.92
N GLN A 397 -21.79 -7.71 -13.83
CA GLN A 397 -20.61 -7.99 -13.03
C GLN A 397 -19.55 -8.77 -13.81
N PHE A 398 -18.28 -8.63 -13.40
CA PHE A 398 -17.19 -9.46 -13.89
C PHE A 398 -17.31 -10.90 -13.40
N ASP A 399 -16.79 -11.85 -14.19
CA ASP A 399 -16.73 -13.27 -13.82
C ASP A 399 -15.26 -13.69 -13.61
N PRO A 400 -14.82 -13.94 -12.36
CA PRO A 400 -13.45 -14.37 -12.06
C PRO A 400 -13.03 -15.67 -12.76
N ALA A 401 -13.98 -16.52 -13.16
CA ALA A 401 -13.69 -17.77 -13.87
C ALA A 401 -13.15 -17.54 -15.29
N PHE A 402 -13.55 -16.45 -15.94
CA PHE A 402 -13.24 -16.19 -17.34
C PHE A 402 -12.51 -14.86 -17.58
N MET A 403 -12.63 -13.88 -16.69
CA MET A 403 -12.05 -12.57 -16.92
C MET A 403 -10.53 -12.65 -17.10
N GLY A 404 -10.01 -11.87 -18.06
CA GLY A 404 -8.58 -11.68 -18.27
C GLY A 404 -7.89 -11.06 -17.05
N SER A 405 -6.60 -10.82 -17.17
CA SER A 405 -5.78 -10.21 -16.13
C SER A 405 -5.26 -8.83 -16.52
N VAL A 406 -5.24 -7.92 -15.55
CA VAL A 406 -4.61 -6.61 -15.69
C VAL A 406 -3.40 -6.53 -14.78
N SER A 407 -2.22 -6.54 -15.40
CA SER A 407 -0.97 -6.27 -14.70
C SER A 407 -0.63 -4.79 -14.76
N ASN A 408 0.26 -4.34 -13.88
CA ASN A 408 0.68 -2.94 -13.80
C ASN A 408 2.20 -2.80 -13.80
N VAL A 409 2.67 -1.87 -14.62
CA VAL A 409 4.03 -1.32 -14.58
C VAL A 409 3.93 0.12 -14.10
N GLY A 410 4.31 0.36 -12.84
CA GLY A 410 4.07 1.62 -12.15
C GLY A 410 5.33 2.46 -11.98
N LEU A 411 5.27 3.72 -12.41
CA LEU A 411 6.29 4.73 -12.13
C LEU A 411 6.24 5.09 -10.64
N MET A 412 7.31 4.82 -9.89
CA MET A 412 7.35 5.13 -8.45
C MET A 412 8.74 5.45 -7.91
N ALA A 413 9.80 5.13 -8.65
CA ALA A 413 11.16 5.27 -8.17
C ALA A 413 11.46 6.72 -7.75
N LYS A 414 12.27 6.89 -6.68
CA LYS A 414 12.66 8.20 -6.16
C LYS A 414 11.49 9.10 -5.73
N LYS A 415 10.42 8.50 -5.20
CA LYS A 415 9.19 9.20 -4.74
C LYS A 415 8.55 10.02 -5.88
N ALA A 416 8.36 9.39 -7.03
CA ALA A 416 7.77 10.04 -8.20
C ALA A 416 6.36 10.60 -7.88
N GLU A 417 6.08 11.77 -8.46
CA GLU A 417 4.75 12.40 -8.49
C GLU A 417 4.22 12.74 -7.08
N GLU A 418 2.93 12.52 -6.81
CA GLU A 418 2.26 12.95 -5.57
C GLU A 418 2.87 12.35 -4.29
N TYR A 419 3.47 11.15 -4.38
CA TYR A 419 4.07 10.47 -3.22
C TYR A 419 5.34 11.18 -2.74
N GLY A 420 5.90 12.07 -3.57
CA GLY A 420 6.99 12.96 -3.20
C GLY A 420 6.54 14.35 -2.75
N SER A 421 5.24 14.66 -2.74
CA SER A 421 4.75 16.05 -2.63
C SER A 421 4.54 16.54 -1.20
N HIS A 422 4.55 15.66 -0.19
CA HIS A 422 4.05 16.02 1.15
C HIS A 422 4.75 17.22 1.80
N ASP A 423 6.05 17.37 1.55
CA ASP A 423 6.86 18.47 2.06
C ASP A 423 6.82 19.72 1.16
N LYS A 424 5.90 19.72 0.17
CA LYS A 424 5.64 20.71 -0.87
C LYS A 424 4.12 20.93 -1.09
N THR A 425 3.30 20.55 -0.10
CA THR A 425 1.86 20.79 -0.08
C THR A 425 1.55 21.78 1.03
N PHE A 426 0.80 22.84 0.71
CA PHE A 426 0.52 23.95 1.64
C PHE A 426 -0.93 24.39 1.55
N GLU A 427 -1.54 24.70 2.68
CA GLU A 427 -2.79 25.44 2.74
C GLU A 427 -2.50 26.94 2.66
N ALA A 428 -3.05 27.61 1.65
CA ALA A 428 -2.90 29.04 1.45
C ALA A 428 -3.58 29.82 2.60
N GLN A 429 -2.82 30.67 3.29
CA GLN A 429 -3.31 31.39 4.47
C GLN A 429 -4.01 32.71 4.14
N ALA A 430 -3.88 33.18 2.91
CA ALA A 430 -4.46 34.42 2.39
C ALA A 430 -4.48 34.36 0.85
N PRO A 431 -5.24 35.24 0.17
CA PRO A 431 -5.19 35.34 -1.28
C PRO A 431 -3.81 35.83 -1.75
N GLY A 432 -3.31 35.24 -2.84
CA GLY A 432 -2.00 35.61 -3.37
C GLY A 432 -1.50 34.65 -4.44
N THR A 433 -0.17 34.53 -4.55
CA THR A 433 0.48 33.66 -5.53
C THR A 433 1.55 32.82 -4.86
N ILE A 434 1.48 31.50 -5.04
CA ILE A 434 2.56 30.58 -4.63
C ILE A 434 3.45 30.30 -5.85
N ARG A 435 4.76 30.52 -5.70
CA ARG A 435 5.74 30.46 -6.78
C ARG A 435 6.87 29.50 -6.45
N VAL A 436 7.33 28.77 -7.46
CA VAL A 436 8.57 27.99 -7.43
C VAL A 436 9.64 28.84 -8.12
N VAL A 437 10.60 29.34 -7.36
CA VAL A 437 11.63 30.26 -7.87
C VAL A 437 13.01 29.65 -7.74
N ASN A 438 13.86 29.84 -8.75
CA ASN A 438 15.23 29.32 -8.75
C ASN A 438 16.23 30.29 -8.09
N ASP A 439 17.50 29.89 -8.05
CA ASP A 439 18.61 30.70 -7.51
C ASP A 439 18.83 32.05 -8.20
N SER A 440 18.39 32.23 -9.46
CA SER A 440 18.46 33.53 -10.16
C SER A 440 17.25 34.42 -9.91
N GLY A 441 16.30 34.00 -9.08
CA GLY A 441 15.03 34.70 -8.84
C GLY A 441 14.01 34.53 -9.97
N THR A 442 14.24 33.62 -10.91
CA THR A 442 13.31 33.31 -12.00
C THR A 442 12.22 32.38 -11.49
N THR A 443 10.96 32.78 -11.67
CA THR A 443 9.81 31.91 -11.45
C THR A 443 9.75 30.84 -12.52
N LEU A 444 9.75 29.57 -12.10
CA LEU A 444 9.61 28.41 -12.98
C LEU A 444 8.14 28.04 -13.18
N LEU A 445 7.38 28.00 -12.08
CA LEU A 445 5.95 27.72 -12.05
C LEU A 445 5.29 28.56 -10.95
N GLU A 446 4.03 28.92 -11.13
CA GLU A 446 3.25 29.66 -10.13
C GLU A 446 1.77 29.31 -10.16
N GLN A 447 1.09 29.53 -9.04
CA GLN A 447 -0.34 29.27 -8.86
C GLN A 447 -0.96 30.45 -8.11
N ILE A 448 -2.05 31.00 -8.65
CA ILE A 448 -2.88 31.99 -7.95
C ILE A 448 -3.80 31.21 -7.02
N VAL A 449 -3.82 31.58 -5.74
CA VAL A 449 -4.55 30.86 -4.69
C VAL A 449 -5.39 31.82 -3.85
N ASP A 450 -6.51 31.32 -3.32
CA ASP A 450 -7.32 32.00 -2.30
C ASP A 450 -7.11 31.35 -0.92
N THR A 451 -7.67 31.97 0.12
CA THR A 451 -7.59 31.48 1.50
C THR A 451 -8.19 30.08 1.63
N GLY A 452 -7.43 29.16 2.21
CA GLY A 452 -7.78 27.77 2.40
C GLY A 452 -7.43 26.87 1.21
N ASP A 453 -7.14 27.42 0.02
CA ASP A 453 -6.79 26.60 -1.13
C ASP A 453 -5.58 25.71 -0.86
N ILE A 454 -5.62 24.48 -1.35
CA ILE A 454 -4.54 23.51 -1.14
C ILE A 454 -3.62 23.58 -2.35
N PHE A 455 -2.44 24.15 -2.20
CA PHE A 455 -1.38 24.12 -3.20
C PHE A 455 -0.55 22.83 -3.09
N ARG A 456 -0.08 22.31 -4.22
CA ARG A 456 0.86 21.18 -4.28
C ARG A 456 1.88 21.37 -5.40
N MET A 457 3.13 20.95 -5.12
CA MET A 457 4.16 20.71 -6.14
C MET A 457 4.67 19.27 -6.10
N CYS A 458 4.75 18.61 -7.26
CA CYS A 458 5.33 17.26 -7.40
C CYS A 458 6.63 17.27 -8.22
N GLN A 459 7.31 16.13 -8.23
CA GLN A 459 8.61 15.94 -8.87
C GLN A 459 8.73 14.52 -9.45
N THR A 460 9.22 14.41 -10.68
CA THR A 460 9.47 13.12 -11.32
C THR A 460 10.78 13.16 -12.09
N LYS A 461 11.71 12.26 -11.74
CA LYS A 461 13.08 12.27 -12.28
C LYS A 461 13.15 11.49 -13.58
N GLU A 462 13.85 12.02 -14.58
CA GLU A 462 14.04 11.39 -15.90
C GLU A 462 14.51 9.93 -15.81
N VAL A 463 15.44 9.64 -14.90
CA VAL A 463 15.96 8.27 -14.69
C VAL A 463 14.86 7.27 -14.31
N ALA A 464 13.86 7.70 -13.54
CA ALA A 464 12.72 6.89 -13.16
C ALA A 464 11.78 6.66 -14.37
N ILE A 465 11.55 7.70 -15.18
CA ILE A 465 10.70 7.63 -16.37
C ILE A 465 11.31 6.69 -17.43
N ARG A 466 12.61 6.85 -17.72
CA ARG A 466 13.32 6.01 -18.69
C ARG A 466 13.28 4.53 -18.30
N ASP A 467 13.53 4.23 -17.02
CA ASP A 467 13.44 2.85 -16.51
C ASP A 467 12.01 2.31 -16.57
N TRP A 468 11.01 3.14 -16.29
CA TRP A 468 9.60 2.74 -16.37
C TRP A 468 9.19 2.37 -17.80
N VAL A 469 9.61 3.14 -18.82
CA VAL A 469 9.41 2.80 -20.24
C VAL A 469 10.10 1.48 -20.60
N ARG A 470 11.37 1.31 -20.18
CA ARG A 470 12.12 0.06 -20.37
C ARG A 470 11.39 -1.14 -19.75
N LEU A 471 10.87 -0.98 -18.52
CA LEU A 471 10.16 -2.03 -17.81
C LEU A 471 8.84 -2.39 -18.52
N ALA A 472 8.09 -1.40 -18.99
CA ALA A 472 6.85 -1.60 -19.75
C ALA A 472 7.09 -2.43 -21.03
N VAL A 473 8.13 -2.09 -21.80
CA VAL A 473 8.51 -2.85 -23.00
C VAL A 473 8.99 -4.26 -22.64
N LYS A 474 9.83 -4.41 -21.60
CA LYS A 474 10.30 -5.73 -21.11
C LYS A 474 9.11 -6.62 -20.74
N ARG A 475 8.12 -6.09 -20.04
CA ARG A 475 6.92 -6.84 -19.61
C ARG A 475 6.01 -7.19 -20.78
N SER A 476 5.76 -6.27 -21.71
CA SER A 476 4.98 -6.55 -22.91
C SER A 476 5.62 -7.66 -23.74
N ARG A 477 6.93 -7.61 -23.95
CA ARG A 477 7.69 -8.66 -24.64
C ARG A 477 7.61 -10.01 -23.93
N ALA A 478 7.79 -10.03 -22.61
CA ALA A 478 7.79 -11.26 -21.83
C ALA A 478 6.40 -11.92 -21.74
N ALA A 479 5.33 -11.11 -21.69
CA ALA A 479 3.97 -11.61 -21.56
C ALA A 479 3.26 -11.83 -22.90
N GLY A 480 3.71 -11.19 -23.99
CA GLY A 480 3.00 -11.18 -25.27
C GLY A 480 1.69 -10.37 -25.26
N ASN A 481 1.51 -9.50 -24.25
CA ASN A 481 0.29 -8.72 -24.03
C ASN A 481 0.49 -7.25 -24.46
N PRO A 482 -0.58 -6.57 -24.90
CA PRO A 482 -0.53 -5.14 -25.18
C PRO A 482 -0.22 -4.37 -23.90
N VAL A 483 0.54 -3.28 -24.04
CA VAL A 483 0.78 -2.33 -22.97
C VAL A 483 0.17 -0.98 -23.32
N VAL A 484 -0.57 -0.42 -22.37
CA VAL A 484 -1.20 0.90 -22.51
C VAL A 484 -0.56 1.82 -21.49
N PHE A 485 0.04 2.92 -21.93
CA PHE A 485 0.45 4.04 -21.11
C PHE A 485 -0.76 4.92 -20.78
N TRP A 486 -1.13 5.02 -19.50
CA TRP A 486 -2.32 5.76 -19.06
C TRP A 486 -1.91 7.20 -18.76
N LEU A 487 -1.93 8.03 -19.79
CA LEU A 487 -1.47 9.42 -19.77
C LEU A 487 -2.51 10.30 -20.47
N ASP A 488 -3.00 11.33 -19.77
CA ASP A 488 -3.97 12.28 -20.28
C ASP A 488 -3.27 13.51 -20.88
N GLU A 489 -3.33 13.66 -22.20
CA GLU A 489 -2.76 14.82 -22.90
C GLU A 489 -3.30 16.19 -22.43
N ASN A 490 -4.43 16.21 -21.72
CA ASN A 490 -4.97 17.44 -21.15
C ASN A 490 -4.30 17.84 -19.83
N ARG A 491 -3.65 16.90 -19.12
CA ARG A 491 -2.85 17.19 -17.93
C ARG A 491 -1.47 17.71 -18.32
N ALA A 492 -1.03 18.78 -17.67
CA ALA A 492 0.27 19.39 -17.97
C ALA A 492 1.42 18.44 -17.64
N HIS A 493 1.34 17.74 -16.51
CA HIS A 493 2.32 16.74 -16.10
C HIS A 493 2.40 15.59 -17.10
N ASP A 494 1.27 14.97 -17.42
CA ASP A 494 1.23 13.83 -18.34
C ASP A 494 1.75 14.21 -19.73
N ARG A 495 1.55 15.45 -20.21
CA ARG A 495 2.18 15.92 -21.46
C ARG A 495 3.71 15.88 -21.40
N GLU A 496 4.32 16.27 -20.29
CA GLU A 496 5.78 16.16 -20.12
C GLU A 496 6.22 14.69 -20.07
N ILE A 497 5.46 13.83 -19.41
CA ILE A 497 5.73 12.38 -19.36
C ILE A 497 5.60 11.73 -20.75
N ILE A 498 4.59 12.10 -21.55
CA ILE A 498 4.39 11.61 -22.93
C ILE A 498 5.63 11.92 -23.78
N LYS A 499 6.20 13.12 -23.68
CA LYS A 499 7.45 13.46 -24.40
C LYS A 499 8.58 12.48 -24.08
N TYR A 500 8.69 12.04 -22.83
CA TYR A 500 9.68 11.05 -22.42
C TYR A 500 9.35 9.64 -22.89
N VAL A 501 8.08 9.25 -22.91
CA VAL A 501 7.66 7.98 -23.53
C VAL A 501 8.06 7.98 -25.01
N ASP A 502 7.73 9.02 -25.76
CA ASP A 502 8.06 9.14 -27.18
C ASP A 502 9.58 9.19 -27.43
N LYS A 503 10.33 9.82 -26.52
CA LYS A 503 11.81 9.86 -26.57
C LYS A 503 12.44 8.49 -26.34
N TYR A 504 11.94 7.72 -25.38
CA TYR A 504 12.60 6.50 -24.89
C TYR A 504 12.08 5.21 -25.50
N LEU A 505 10.84 5.18 -25.96
CA LEU A 505 10.28 3.99 -26.61
C LEU A 505 11.10 3.53 -27.83
N PRO A 506 11.65 4.43 -28.68
CA PRO A 506 12.52 4.04 -29.81
C PRO A 506 13.87 3.44 -29.41
N GLU A 507 14.32 3.56 -28.15
CA GLU A 507 15.56 2.93 -27.68
C GLU A 507 15.40 1.41 -27.44
N HIS A 508 14.18 0.88 -27.60
CA HIS A 508 13.86 -0.53 -27.37
C HIS A 508 13.35 -1.21 -28.64
N ASP A 509 13.59 -2.52 -28.76
CA ASP A 509 12.95 -3.31 -29.80
C ASP A 509 11.45 -3.47 -29.50
N THR A 510 10.61 -2.74 -30.23
CA THR A 510 9.15 -2.78 -30.16
C THR A 510 8.51 -3.59 -31.29
N LYS A 511 9.30 -4.26 -32.14
CA LYS A 511 8.78 -5.03 -33.27
C LYS A 511 7.82 -6.12 -32.78
N GLY A 512 6.59 -6.11 -33.28
CA GLY A 512 5.55 -7.08 -32.90
C GLY A 512 4.93 -6.86 -31.51
N LEU A 513 5.21 -5.74 -30.85
CA LEU A 513 4.51 -5.33 -29.63
C LEU A 513 3.36 -4.38 -29.97
N GLU A 514 2.26 -4.52 -29.24
CA GLU A 514 1.13 -3.59 -29.28
C GLU A 514 1.26 -2.61 -28.10
N ILE A 515 1.56 -1.34 -28.41
CA ILE A 515 1.86 -0.31 -27.42
C ILE A 515 0.98 0.92 -27.72
N HIS A 516 0.25 1.38 -26.72
CA HIS A 516 -0.66 2.52 -26.85
C HIS A 516 -0.39 3.57 -25.77
N THR A 517 -0.71 4.82 -26.06
CA THR A 517 -0.82 5.89 -25.07
C THR A 517 -2.25 6.44 -25.09
N MET A 518 -2.95 6.40 -23.95
CA MET A 518 -4.37 6.75 -23.84
C MET A 518 -4.65 7.45 -22.52
N SER A 519 -5.61 8.39 -22.50
CA SER A 519 -6.08 8.96 -21.23
C SER A 519 -6.66 7.87 -20.30
N PRO A 520 -6.62 8.02 -18.97
CA PRO A 520 -7.07 6.99 -18.03
C PRO A 520 -8.47 6.44 -18.32
N GLN A 521 -9.42 7.29 -18.72
CA GLN A 521 -10.76 6.86 -19.12
C GLN A 521 -10.74 5.96 -20.36
N LYS A 522 -10.05 6.38 -21.44
CA LYS A 522 -9.96 5.59 -22.68
C LYS A 522 -9.22 4.27 -22.44
N ALA A 523 -8.16 4.30 -21.65
CA ALA A 523 -7.35 3.15 -21.28
C ALA A 523 -8.16 2.13 -20.44
N MET A 524 -8.96 2.61 -19.49
CA MET A 524 -9.88 1.76 -18.73
C MET A 524 -10.87 1.07 -19.67
N LYS A 525 -11.54 1.82 -20.57
CA LYS A 525 -12.48 1.25 -21.53
C LYS A 525 -11.86 0.17 -22.43
N PHE A 526 -10.66 0.43 -22.97
CA PHE A 526 -9.90 -0.54 -23.76
C PHE A 526 -9.62 -1.81 -22.94
N THR A 527 -9.16 -1.63 -21.71
CA THR A 527 -8.80 -2.71 -20.79
C THR A 527 -10.01 -3.57 -20.44
N LEU A 528 -11.14 -2.96 -20.04
CA LEU A 528 -12.36 -3.69 -19.66
C LEU A 528 -12.94 -4.51 -20.83
N ALA A 529 -12.90 -3.96 -22.04
CA ALA A 529 -13.34 -4.68 -23.23
C ALA A 529 -12.53 -5.96 -23.47
N ARG A 530 -11.21 -5.92 -23.21
CA ARG A 530 -10.32 -7.08 -23.30
C ARG A 530 -10.53 -8.06 -22.15
N VAL A 531 -10.57 -7.57 -20.91
CA VAL A 531 -10.79 -8.37 -19.71
C VAL A 531 -12.07 -9.21 -19.83
N ARG A 532 -13.16 -8.64 -20.36
CA ARG A 532 -14.42 -9.36 -20.59
C ARG A 532 -14.34 -10.45 -21.67
N ARG A 533 -13.35 -10.38 -22.57
CA ARG A 533 -13.05 -11.42 -23.58
C ARG A 533 -11.99 -12.42 -23.13
N SER A 534 -11.67 -12.47 -21.84
CA SER A 534 -10.58 -13.32 -21.30
C SER A 534 -9.19 -12.92 -21.82
N GLU A 535 -9.02 -11.68 -22.26
CA GLU A 535 -7.75 -11.15 -22.78
C GLU A 535 -7.05 -10.28 -21.73
N ASP A 536 -5.73 -10.41 -21.65
CA ASP A 536 -4.91 -9.69 -20.68
C ASP A 536 -4.45 -8.33 -21.21
N THR A 537 -4.17 -7.38 -20.32
CA THR A 537 -3.62 -6.06 -20.65
C THR A 537 -2.59 -5.63 -19.62
N ILE A 538 -1.51 -4.99 -20.05
CA ILE A 538 -0.54 -4.34 -19.14
C ILE A 538 -0.90 -2.86 -19.07
N SER A 539 -1.16 -2.37 -17.87
CA SER A 539 -1.30 -0.94 -17.58
C SER A 539 0.08 -0.36 -17.21
N ALA A 540 0.62 0.56 -18.01
CA ALA A 540 1.79 1.34 -17.64
C ALA A 540 1.31 2.70 -17.12
N THR A 541 1.49 2.97 -15.83
CA THR A 541 0.86 4.15 -15.19
C THR A 541 1.82 4.92 -14.28
N GLY A 542 1.44 6.16 -13.97
CA GLY A 542 1.97 6.91 -12.82
C GLY A 542 1.72 6.21 -11.48
N ASN A 543 2.24 6.80 -10.41
CA ASN A 543 2.33 6.24 -9.06
C ASN A 543 0.98 6.08 -8.37
N VAL A 544 0.08 7.06 -8.51
CA VAL A 544 -1.27 6.98 -7.92
C VAL A 544 -2.09 5.89 -8.62
N LEU A 545 -2.12 5.90 -9.96
CA LEU A 545 -2.83 4.87 -10.74
C LEU A 545 -2.23 3.47 -10.53
N ARG A 546 -0.91 3.34 -10.33
CA ARG A 546 -0.30 2.07 -9.93
C ARG A 546 -0.98 1.53 -8.69
N ASP A 547 -1.15 2.34 -7.65
CA ASP A 547 -1.83 1.90 -6.44
C ASP A 547 -3.27 1.50 -6.72
N TYR A 548 -4.03 2.38 -7.37
CA TYR A 548 -5.46 2.19 -7.56
C TYR A 548 -5.78 0.95 -8.40
N LEU A 549 -5.03 0.72 -9.50
CA LEU A 549 -5.24 -0.41 -10.39
C LEU A 549 -4.75 -1.74 -9.80
N THR A 550 -3.70 -1.70 -8.97
CA THR A 550 -3.17 -2.91 -8.30
C THR A 550 -3.97 -3.34 -7.08
N ASP A 551 -4.94 -2.55 -6.64
CA ASP A 551 -6.03 -3.01 -5.78
C ASP A 551 -7.28 -3.38 -6.60
N LEU A 552 -7.68 -2.53 -7.56
CA LEU A 552 -8.91 -2.71 -8.34
C LEU A 552 -8.99 -4.08 -9.01
N PHE A 553 -8.09 -4.36 -9.95
CA PHE A 553 -8.19 -5.59 -10.72
C PHE A 553 -7.94 -6.84 -9.88
N PRO A 554 -6.96 -6.89 -8.97
CA PRO A 554 -6.77 -8.06 -8.12
C PRO A 554 -7.92 -8.35 -7.16
N ILE A 555 -8.59 -7.34 -6.60
CA ILE A 555 -9.81 -7.54 -5.81
C ILE A 555 -10.92 -8.16 -6.68
N LEU A 556 -11.03 -7.75 -7.94
CA LEU A 556 -12.02 -8.28 -8.86
C LEU A 556 -11.65 -9.69 -9.38
N GLU A 557 -10.38 -9.96 -9.64
CA GLU A 557 -9.90 -11.21 -10.24
C GLU A 557 -9.69 -12.32 -9.21
N LEU A 558 -9.16 -11.97 -8.04
CA LEU A 558 -8.65 -12.91 -7.04
C LEU A 558 -9.41 -12.81 -5.72
N GLY A 559 -10.29 -11.82 -5.60
CA GLY A 559 -11.01 -11.50 -4.37
C GLY A 559 -10.19 -10.70 -3.35
N THR A 560 -8.90 -10.49 -3.62
CA THR A 560 -7.97 -9.76 -2.74
C THR A 560 -6.73 -9.33 -3.50
N SER A 561 -6.20 -8.15 -3.18
CA SER A 561 -4.91 -7.66 -3.68
C SER A 561 -3.70 -8.23 -2.93
N ALA A 562 -3.91 -8.96 -1.83
CA ALA A 562 -2.84 -9.53 -1.02
C ALA A 562 -2.07 -10.68 -1.71
N ARG A 563 -2.58 -11.20 -2.82
CA ARG A 563 -2.02 -12.39 -3.52
C ARG A 563 -1.28 -12.03 -4.81
N MET A 564 -0.75 -10.81 -4.87
CA MET A 564 -0.04 -10.27 -6.03
C MET A 564 1.47 -10.38 -5.85
N LEU A 565 2.18 -10.65 -6.94
CA LEU A 565 3.61 -10.38 -7.03
C LEU A 565 3.81 -8.87 -7.05
N SER A 566 4.73 -8.36 -6.23
CA SER A 566 5.14 -6.95 -6.21
C SER A 566 6.65 -6.89 -6.34
N ILE A 567 7.12 -6.85 -7.59
CA ILE A 567 8.53 -6.85 -7.95
C ILE A 567 8.96 -5.41 -8.19
N VAL A 568 10.13 -5.06 -7.66
CA VAL A 568 10.75 -3.74 -7.83
C VAL A 568 12.15 -3.95 -8.40
N PRO A 569 12.29 -3.97 -9.74
CA PRO A 569 13.59 -3.94 -10.37
C PRO A 569 14.28 -2.63 -10.01
N LEU A 570 15.35 -2.70 -9.20
CA LEU A 570 16.06 -1.54 -8.72
C LEU A 570 16.79 -0.87 -9.87
N LEU A 571 16.85 0.47 -9.86
CA LEU A 571 17.46 1.27 -10.94
C LEU A 571 18.93 0.91 -11.21
N LYS A 572 19.62 0.33 -10.23
CA LYS A 572 21.03 -0.09 -10.32
C LYS A 572 21.23 -1.55 -10.73
N GLY A 573 20.16 -2.30 -11.01
CA GLY A 573 20.21 -3.67 -11.52
C GLY A 573 19.80 -4.75 -10.50
N GLY A 574 19.73 -4.41 -9.21
CA GLY A 574 19.23 -5.30 -8.17
C GLY A 574 17.71 -5.54 -8.25
N GLY A 575 17.17 -6.30 -7.30
CA GLY A 575 15.76 -6.61 -7.16
C GLY A 575 15.30 -6.51 -5.71
N LEU A 576 14.15 -5.86 -5.52
CA LEU A 576 13.39 -5.85 -4.28
C LEU A 576 12.06 -6.57 -4.56
N PHE A 577 11.70 -7.53 -3.73
CA PHE A 577 10.51 -8.37 -3.90
C PHE A 577 9.63 -8.21 -2.67
N GLU A 578 8.56 -7.44 -2.80
CA GLU A 578 7.60 -7.22 -1.71
C GLU A 578 6.64 -8.42 -1.63
N THR A 579 6.47 -8.99 -0.44
CA THR A 579 5.65 -10.19 -0.22
C THR A 579 4.15 -9.89 -0.14
N GLY A 580 3.74 -8.65 -0.35
CA GLY A 580 2.33 -8.24 -0.36
C GLY A 580 2.18 -6.72 -0.27
N ALA A 581 1.00 -6.22 -0.62
CA ALA A 581 0.68 -4.79 -0.56
C ALA A 581 0.02 -4.33 0.75
N GLY A 582 -0.29 -5.26 1.67
CA GLY A 582 -0.97 -4.99 2.94
C GLY A 582 -0.04 -4.60 4.11
N GLY A 583 -0.63 -4.38 5.29
CA GLY A 583 0.08 -4.15 6.55
C GLY A 583 0.49 -5.44 7.29
N SER A 584 1.00 -5.30 8.51
CA SER A 584 1.57 -6.40 9.33
C SER A 584 0.53 -7.18 10.18
N ALA A 585 -0.76 -6.85 10.04
CA ALA A 585 -1.92 -7.58 10.57
C ALA A 585 -1.94 -7.79 12.11
N PRO A 586 -2.09 -6.72 12.92
CA PRO A 586 -2.08 -6.81 14.40
C PRO A 586 -3.16 -7.75 14.97
N LYS A 587 -4.33 -7.84 14.31
CA LYS A 587 -5.43 -8.73 14.72
C LYS A 587 -5.09 -10.22 14.59
N HIS A 588 -4.06 -10.58 13.82
CA HIS A 588 -3.60 -11.97 13.70
C HIS A 588 -2.74 -12.33 14.92
N VAL A 589 -1.90 -11.40 15.37
CA VAL A 589 -1.10 -11.53 16.60
C VAL A 589 -2.01 -11.73 17.81
N VAL A 590 -3.09 -10.95 17.91
CA VAL A 590 -4.07 -11.09 19.01
C VAL A 590 -4.73 -12.47 19.01
N GLN A 591 -5.05 -13.04 17.84
CA GLN A 591 -5.61 -14.39 17.77
C GLN A 591 -4.58 -15.44 18.17
N LEU A 592 -3.34 -15.35 17.68
CA LEU A 592 -2.28 -16.26 18.10
C LEU A 592 -2.07 -16.20 19.62
N TYR A 593 -2.02 -14.99 20.19
CA TYR A 593 -1.85 -14.79 21.62
C TYR A 593 -2.97 -15.42 22.44
N LYS A 594 -4.23 -15.27 22.01
CA LYS A 594 -5.40 -15.77 22.77
C LYS A 594 -5.71 -17.25 22.55
N GLU A 595 -5.57 -17.71 21.31
CA GLU A 595 -6.12 -18.99 20.84
C GLU A 595 -5.04 -19.90 20.26
N GLY A 596 -3.78 -19.46 20.18
CA GLY A 596 -2.69 -20.28 19.65
C GLY A 596 -2.81 -20.51 18.15
N HIS A 597 -3.60 -19.70 17.41
CA HIS A 597 -3.86 -19.85 15.98
C HIS A 597 -3.39 -18.62 15.17
N LEU A 598 -2.50 -18.81 14.20
CA LEU A 598 -2.02 -17.75 13.32
C LEU A 598 -2.62 -17.85 11.92
N ARG A 599 -3.62 -17.03 11.61
CA ARG A 599 -4.29 -16.99 10.28
C ARG A 599 -3.57 -16.16 9.21
N TRP A 600 -2.28 -15.90 9.36
CA TRP A 600 -1.48 -15.18 8.36
C TRP A 600 -1.21 -16.05 7.13
N ASP A 601 -1.55 -15.56 5.94
CA ASP A 601 -1.33 -16.26 4.68
C ASP A 601 0.04 -15.88 4.08
N SER A 602 1.03 -16.77 4.22
CA SER A 602 2.38 -16.57 3.68
C SER A 602 2.48 -16.80 2.17
N LEU A 603 1.37 -16.96 1.43
CA LEU A 603 1.39 -17.13 -0.02
C LEU A 603 2.22 -16.05 -0.75
N GLY A 604 2.13 -14.80 -0.31
CA GLY A 604 2.91 -13.71 -0.89
C GLY A 604 4.42 -13.82 -0.65
N GLU A 605 4.84 -14.40 0.48
CA GLU A 605 6.25 -14.73 0.76
C GLU A 605 6.75 -15.81 -0.21
N TYR A 606 5.93 -16.84 -0.44
CA TYR A 606 6.27 -17.94 -1.36
C TYR A 606 6.39 -17.42 -2.79
N CYS A 607 5.41 -16.61 -3.21
CA CYS A 607 5.38 -15.99 -4.53
C CYS A 607 6.56 -15.04 -4.76
N ALA A 608 6.98 -14.25 -3.76
CA ALA A 608 8.11 -13.32 -3.89
C ALA A 608 9.48 -14.02 -4.03
N LEU A 609 9.63 -15.23 -3.49
CA LEU A 609 10.85 -16.02 -3.62
C LEU A 609 11.09 -16.52 -5.04
N VAL A 610 10.04 -16.81 -5.80
CA VAL A 610 10.15 -17.28 -7.20
C VAL A 610 10.95 -16.29 -8.06
N PRO A 611 10.54 -15.02 -8.24
CA PRO A 611 11.30 -14.06 -9.04
C PRO A 611 12.65 -13.67 -8.40
N SER A 612 12.82 -13.84 -7.09
CA SER A 612 14.12 -13.69 -6.42
C SER A 612 15.12 -14.77 -6.87
N PHE A 613 14.69 -16.03 -6.95
CA PHE A 613 15.50 -17.12 -7.47
C PHE A 613 15.73 -17.01 -8.99
N GLU A 614 14.71 -16.61 -9.76
CA GLU A 614 14.84 -16.34 -11.20
C GLU A 614 15.90 -15.26 -11.46
N MET A 615 15.88 -14.16 -10.71
CA MET A 615 16.88 -13.10 -10.83
C MET A 615 18.30 -13.62 -10.55
N ILE A 616 18.48 -14.45 -9.52
CA ILE A 616 19.79 -15.08 -9.24
C ILE A 616 20.22 -15.94 -10.42
N ALA A 617 19.31 -16.77 -10.96
CA ALA A 617 19.61 -17.61 -12.10
C ALA A 617 20.01 -16.79 -13.34
N GLU A 618 19.25 -15.74 -13.65
CA GLU A 618 19.49 -14.84 -14.79
C GLU A 618 20.84 -14.11 -14.66
N GLN A 619 21.16 -13.58 -13.48
CA GLN A 619 22.36 -12.75 -13.28
C GLN A 619 23.64 -13.57 -13.10
N THR A 620 23.55 -14.76 -12.51
CA THR A 620 24.74 -15.55 -12.12
C THR A 620 24.92 -16.83 -12.94
N GLY A 621 23.92 -17.22 -13.74
CA GLY A 621 23.90 -18.51 -14.43
C GLY A 621 23.68 -19.71 -13.49
N ASN A 622 23.26 -19.48 -12.23
CA ASN A 622 23.03 -20.53 -11.25
C ASN A 622 21.81 -21.40 -11.64
N LYS A 623 22.08 -22.57 -12.22
CA LYS A 623 21.05 -23.54 -12.64
C LYS A 623 20.20 -24.06 -11.47
N LYS A 624 20.79 -24.21 -10.27
CA LYS A 624 20.05 -24.66 -9.09
C LYS A 624 19.04 -23.61 -8.63
N ALA A 625 19.35 -22.32 -8.78
CA ALA A 625 18.39 -21.24 -8.53
C ALA A 625 17.19 -21.32 -9.49
N ALA A 626 17.42 -21.61 -10.77
CA ALA A 626 16.33 -21.81 -11.74
C ALA A 626 15.43 -23.01 -11.37
N ILE A 627 16.03 -24.12 -10.93
CA ILE A 627 15.30 -25.31 -10.46
C ILE A 627 14.48 -24.97 -9.21
N LEU A 628 15.07 -24.26 -8.25
CA LEU A 628 14.37 -23.81 -7.03
C LEU A 628 13.16 -22.93 -7.38
N ALA A 629 13.31 -21.98 -8.31
CA ALA A 629 12.22 -21.12 -8.75
C ALA A 629 11.07 -21.92 -9.38
N GLY A 630 11.38 -22.76 -10.37
CA GLY A 630 10.37 -23.53 -11.11
C GLY A 630 9.64 -24.55 -10.24
N THR A 631 10.36 -25.22 -9.34
CA THR A 631 9.75 -26.18 -8.40
C THR A 631 8.95 -25.50 -7.29
N LEU A 632 9.32 -24.28 -6.87
CA LEU A 632 8.54 -23.50 -5.91
C LEU A 632 7.21 -23.04 -6.51
N ASP A 633 7.17 -22.58 -7.76
CA ASP A 633 5.89 -22.22 -8.44
C ASP A 633 4.96 -23.44 -8.61
N GLN A 634 5.53 -24.62 -8.89
CA GLN A 634 4.77 -25.88 -8.87
C GLN A 634 4.22 -26.21 -7.48
N ALA A 635 5.02 -26.01 -6.43
CA ALA A 635 4.60 -26.23 -5.04
C ALA A 635 3.49 -25.26 -4.63
N ILE A 636 3.57 -23.99 -5.03
CA ILE A 636 2.52 -22.97 -4.81
C ILE A 636 1.22 -23.41 -5.50
N SER A 637 1.31 -23.92 -6.73
CA SER A 637 0.14 -24.43 -7.45
C SER A 637 -0.53 -25.58 -6.69
N GLN A 638 0.24 -26.58 -6.24
CA GLN A 638 -0.30 -27.70 -5.44
C GLN A 638 -0.82 -27.26 -4.07
N TYR A 639 -0.18 -26.29 -3.43
CA TYR A 639 -0.61 -25.68 -2.18
C TYR A 639 -2.00 -25.06 -2.31
N LEU A 640 -2.24 -24.31 -3.40
CA LEU A 640 -3.53 -23.71 -3.70
C LEU A 640 -4.58 -24.76 -4.08
N GLU A 641 -4.27 -25.65 -5.03
CA GLU A 641 -5.21 -26.68 -5.53
C GLU A 641 -5.71 -27.61 -4.41
N ASN A 642 -4.85 -27.93 -3.44
CA ASN A 642 -5.21 -28.78 -2.30
C ASN A 642 -5.79 -27.99 -1.11
N GLY A 643 -6.07 -26.69 -1.27
CA GLY A 643 -6.70 -25.85 -0.26
C GLY A 643 -5.89 -25.73 1.04
N LYS A 644 -4.56 -25.73 0.98
CA LYS A 644 -3.68 -25.73 2.17
C LYS A 644 -3.41 -24.34 2.74
N LEU A 645 -4.32 -23.40 2.49
CA LEU A 645 -4.31 -22.06 3.06
C LEU A 645 -4.66 -22.09 4.56
N PRO A 646 -4.17 -21.13 5.36
CA PRO A 646 -4.59 -20.98 6.74
C PRO A 646 -6.11 -20.75 6.83
N GLY A 647 -6.77 -21.58 7.63
CA GLY A 647 -8.11 -21.34 8.12
C GLY A 647 -8.19 -20.08 8.96
N ARG A 648 -9.41 -19.64 9.27
CA ARG A 648 -9.64 -18.45 10.10
C ARG A 648 -10.02 -18.81 11.53
N LYS A 649 -10.37 -20.07 11.78
CA LYS A 649 -10.84 -20.57 13.06
C LYS A 649 -9.79 -21.44 13.71
N VAL A 650 -9.74 -21.37 15.04
CA VAL A 650 -8.94 -22.27 15.85
C VAL A 650 -9.28 -23.74 15.56
N ASN A 651 -8.28 -24.61 15.66
CA ASN A 651 -8.31 -26.04 15.32
C ASN A 651 -8.49 -26.35 13.82
N GLU A 652 -8.43 -25.33 12.96
CA GLU A 652 -8.17 -25.50 11.52
C GLU A 652 -6.66 -25.37 11.24
N LEU A 653 -6.25 -25.70 10.01
CA LEU A 653 -4.88 -25.45 9.55
C LEU A 653 -4.54 -23.97 9.73
N ASP A 654 -3.38 -23.63 10.26
CA ASP A 654 -2.94 -22.23 10.41
C ASP A 654 -1.65 -21.98 9.59
N ASN A 655 -1.01 -20.82 9.75
CA ASN A 655 0.21 -20.45 9.04
C ASN A 655 1.32 -21.51 9.12
N ARG A 656 1.51 -22.15 10.29
CA ARG A 656 2.55 -23.17 10.50
C ARG A 656 2.23 -24.42 9.68
N GLY A 657 0.97 -24.82 9.68
CA GLY A 657 0.47 -25.90 8.84
C GLY A 657 0.60 -25.60 7.35
N GLY A 658 0.24 -24.40 6.91
CA GLY A 658 0.43 -23.95 5.53
C GLY A 658 1.90 -24.00 5.10
N THR A 659 2.81 -23.57 5.97
CA THR A 659 4.27 -23.65 5.76
C THR A 659 4.74 -25.10 5.59
N PHE A 660 4.24 -26.01 6.43
CA PHE A 660 4.55 -27.44 6.31
C PHE A 660 4.10 -28.01 4.96
N TYR A 661 2.87 -27.73 4.50
CA TYR A 661 2.40 -28.23 3.21
C TYR A 661 3.18 -27.66 2.03
N LEU A 662 3.55 -26.37 2.06
CA LEU A 662 4.46 -25.83 1.05
C LEU A 662 5.79 -26.60 1.06
N THR A 663 6.37 -26.82 2.23
CA THR A 663 7.63 -27.57 2.41
C THR A 663 7.54 -28.96 1.80
N LEU A 664 6.45 -29.68 2.07
CA LEU A 664 6.18 -31.01 1.52
C LEU A 664 6.06 -30.99 -0.01
N TYR A 665 5.25 -30.09 -0.56
CA TYR A 665 5.04 -30.02 -2.02
C TYR A 665 6.29 -29.56 -2.76
N TRP A 666 7.08 -28.66 -2.15
CA TRP A 666 8.34 -28.22 -2.74
C TRP A 666 9.39 -29.31 -2.74
N ALA A 667 9.51 -30.07 -1.63
CA ALA A 667 10.38 -31.25 -1.58
C ALA A 667 9.97 -32.29 -2.63
N ARG A 668 8.66 -32.54 -2.82
CA ARG A 668 8.15 -33.44 -3.87
C ARG A 668 8.50 -32.95 -5.27
N ALA A 669 8.30 -31.67 -5.57
CA ALA A 669 8.65 -31.11 -6.87
C ALA A 669 10.16 -31.20 -7.16
N LEU A 670 11.00 -30.92 -6.15
CA LEU A 670 12.45 -31.06 -6.23
C LEU A 670 12.94 -32.51 -6.36
N ALA A 671 12.19 -33.47 -5.81
CA ALA A 671 12.44 -34.91 -5.98
C ALA A 671 11.95 -35.44 -7.34
N ALA A 672 11.03 -34.75 -8.00
CA ALA A 672 10.43 -35.15 -9.27
C ALA A 672 11.15 -34.58 -10.50
N GLN A 673 11.84 -33.44 -10.38
CA GLN A 673 12.58 -32.83 -11.49
C GLN A 673 13.75 -33.69 -11.98
N ASP A 674 14.14 -33.51 -13.24
CA ASP A 674 15.19 -34.27 -13.93
C ASP A 674 16.38 -33.41 -14.40
N ASP A 675 16.41 -32.13 -14.04
CA ASP A 675 17.44 -31.16 -14.46
C ASP A 675 18.74 -31.25 -13.62
N ASP A 676 18.66 -31.70 -12.36
CA ASP A 676 19.81 -31.92 -11.48
C ASP A 676 19.63 -33.18 -10.62
N ALA A 677 20.41 -34.23 -10.94
CA ALA A 677 20.34 -35.53 -10.26
C ALA A 677 20.76 -35.47 -8.78
N GLY A 678 21.66 -34.56 -8.40
CA GLY A 678 22.13 -34.40 -7.03
C GLY A 678 21.06 -33.78 -6.13
N MET A 679 20.40 -32.73 -6.61
CA MET A 679 19.23 -32.16 -5.96
C MET A 679 18.09 -33.19 -5.90
N LYS A 680 17.81 -33.91 -6.99
CA LYS A 680 16.78 -34.95 -7.03
C LYS A 680 16.98 -35.98 -5.92
N ALA A 681 18.18 -36.56 -5.84
CA ALA A 681 18.53 -37.56 -4.83
C ALA A 681 18.40 -37.00 -3.41
N ARG A 682 18.92 -35.79 -3.17
CA ARG A 682 18.86 -35.12 -1.86
C ARG A 682 17.41 -34.89 -1.41
N PHE A 683 16.55 -34.37 -2.28
CA PHE A 683 15.17 -34.04 -1.94
C PHE A 683 14.23 -35.25 -1.93
N THR A 684 14.60 -36.38 -2.54
CA THR A 684 13.83 -37.63 -2.48
C THR A 684 13.68 -38.12 -1.03
N ASP A 685 14.79 -38.20 -0.29
CA ASP A 685 14.76 -38.62 1.13
C ASP A 685 13.94 -37.66 2.00
N LEU A 686 14.10 -36.34 1.78
CA LEU A 686 13.31 -35.34 2.50
C LEU A 686 11.81 -35.47 2.20
N ALA A 687 11.44 -35.61 0.93
CA ALA A 687 10.04 -35.74 0.51
C ALA A 687 9.39 -37.01 1.10
N GLU A 688 10.12 -38.13 1.14
CA GLU A 688 9.65 -39.36 1.78
C GLU A 688 9.46 -39.20 3.29
N LYS A 689 10.43 -38.61 3.99
CA LYS A 689 10.35 -38.37 5.44
C LYS A 689 9.19 -37.46 5.81
N LEU A 690 9.01 -36.36 5.09
CA LEU A 690 7.89 -35.44 5.31
C LEU A 690 6.54 -36.11 5.02
N ALA A 691 6.43 -36.90 3.93
CA ALA A 691 5.21 -37.61 3.59
C ALA A 691 4.85 -38.70 4.62
N ARG A 692 5.83 -39.48 5.09
CA ARG A 692 5.60 -40.52 6.11
C ARG A 692 5.16 -39.93 7.46
N ASN A 693 5.62 -38.72 7.79
CA ASN A 693 5.31 -38.05 9.05
C ASN A 693 4.17 -37.03 8.95
N GLU A 694 3.48 -36.93 7.80
CA GLU A 694 2.46 -35.91 7.55
C GLU A 694 1.36 -35.88 8.63
N ALA A 695 0.82 -37.05 8.99
CA ALA A 695 -0.22 -37.14 10.03
C ALA A 695 0.28 -36.68 11.40
N ARG A 696 1.49 -37.10 11.79
CA ARG A 696 2.09 -36.74 13.09
C ARG A 696 2.42 -35.26 13.19
N ILE A 697 2.97 -34.68 12.12
CA ILE A 697 3.27 -33.25 12.06
C ILE A 697 1.97 -32.44 12.16
N ASN A 698 0.91 -32.81 11.44
CA ASN A 698 -0.38 -32.13 11.56
C ASN A 698 -0.96 -32.22 12.97
N GLU A 699 -0.85 -33.38 13.63
CA GLU A 699 -1.26 -33.55 15.03
C GLU A 699 -0.49 -32.60 15.97
N ASP A 700 0.85 -32.56 15.87
CA ASP A 700 1.69 -31.68 16.67
C ASP A 700 1.28 -30.19 16.49
N LEU A 701 1.04 -29.77 15.25
CA LEU A 701 0.68 -28.38 14.91
C LEU A 701 -0.73 -28.00 15.36
N LEU A 702 -1.68 -28.93 15.35
CA LEU A 702 -3.05 -28.70 15.82
C LEU A 702 -3.13 -28.73 17.35
N ALA A 703 -2.37 -29.61 18.01
CA ALA A 703 -2.40 -29.80 19.47
C ALA A 703 -1.99 -28.56 20.27
N VAL A 704 -1.29 -27.59 19.67
CA VAL A 704 -0.94 -26.33 20.32
C VAL A 704 -2.00 -25.23 20.21
N GLN A 705 -3.02 -25.42 19.36
CA GLN A 705 -4.12 -24.48 19.20
C GLN A 705 -5.15 -24.62 20.35
N GLY A 706 -6.05 -23.64 20.47
CA GLY A 706 -7.12 -23.63 21.47
C GLY A 706 -6.69 -23.07 22.84
N ARG A 707 -5.44 -22.61 22.98
CA ARG A 707 -4.87 -22.09 24.22
C ARG A 707 -4.03 -20.84 23.95
N PRO A 708 -3.88 -19.94 24.94
CA PRO A 708 -3.01 -18.79 24.80
C PRO A 708 -1.56 -19.15 24.50
N ALA A 709 -0.89 -18.34 23.68
CA ALA A 709 0.51 -18.50 23.32
C ALA A 709 1.30 -17.23 23.67
N ASP A 710 2.20 -17.35 24.66
CA ASP A 710 3.09 -16.26 25.07
C ASP A 710 4.39 -16.28 24.27
N PHE A 711 4.64 -15.22 23.51
CA PHE A 711 5.87 -15.01 22.72
C PHE A 711 6.78 -13.91 23.33
N GLY A 712 6.51 -13.47 24.56
CA GLY A 712 7.44 -12.69 25.39
C GLY A 712 7.63 -11.22 25.02
N GLY A 713 6.66 -10.61 24.34
CA GLY A 713 6.69 -9.20 23.90
C GLY A 713 5.73 -8.98 22.74
N TYR A 714 5.56 -7.74 22.27
CA TYR A 714 4.74 -7.43 21.10
C TYR A 714 5.59 -6.84 19.96
N PHE A 715 6.36 -5.79 20.25
CA PHE A 715 7.27 -5.17 19.30
C PHE A 715 8.64 -5.84 19.29
N MET A 716 9.04 -6.47 20.40
CA MET A 716 10.28 -7.22 20.50
C MET A 716 10.00 -8.60 21.10
N PHE A 717 9.94 -9.66 20.29
CA PHE A 717 9.67 -11.00 20.82
C PHE A 717 10.84 -11.57 21.63
N SER A 718 10.54 -12.47 22.58
CA SER A 718 11.57 -13.34 23.17
C SER A 718 11.91 -14.44 22.16
N GLU A 719 13.19 -14.54 21.78
CA GLU A 719 13.67 -15.52 20.80
C GLU A 719 13.29 -16.96 21.17
N GLU A 720 13.49 -17.32 22.44
CA GLU A 720 13.16 -18.65 22.97
C GLU A 720 11.65 -18.94 22.86
N LYS A 721 10.82 -18.06 23.40
CA LYS A 721 9.37 -18.25 23.44
C LYS A 721 8.75 -18.25 22.05
N VAL A 722 9.15 -17.32 21.18
CA VAL A 722 8.60 -17.24 19.83
C VAL A 722 8.98 -18.45 18.99
N SER A 723 10.20 -18.98 19.16
CA SER A 723 10.63 -20.21 18.49
C SER A 723 9.78 -21.41 18.91
N GLN A 724 9.50 -21.56 20.21
CA GLN A 724 8.64 -22.64 20.72
C GLN A 724 7.20 -22.54 20.17
N VAL A 725 6.64 -21.33 20.12
CA VAL A 725 5.29 -21.09 19.59
C VAL A 725 5.20 -21.36 18.08
N MET A 726 6.22 -20.94 17.33
CA MET A 726 6.20 -20.98 15.86
C MET A 726 6.75 -22.27 15.26
N ARG A 727 7.53 -23.05 16.03
CA ARG A 727 8.07 -24.36 15.63
C ARG A 727 7.70 -25.48 16.62
N PRO A 728 6.40 -25.73 16.89
CA PRO A 728 5.98 -26.65 17.95
C PRO A 728 6.10 -28.14 17.58
N SER A 729 6.18 -28.49 16.29
CA SER A 729 6.36 -29.89 15.87
C SER A 729 7.82 -30.30 15.95
N VAL A 730 8.14 -31.10 16.98
CA VAL A 730 9.46 -31.73 17.16
C VAL A 730 9.80 -32.58 15.93
N SER A 731 8.84 -33.35 15.44
CA SER A 731 9.00 -34.22 14.27
C SER A 731 9.45 -33.44 13.02
N LEU A 732 8.81 -32.29 12.74
CA LEU A 732 9.18 -31.44 11.61
C LEU A 732 10.57 -30.81 11.81
N ASN A 733 10.87 -30.33 13.02
CA ASN A 733 12.15 -29.71 13.33
C ASN A 733 13.30 -30.70 13.17
N GLU A 734 13.19 -31.91 13.71
CA GLU A 734 14.23 -32.94 13.58
C GLU A 734 14.49 -33.33 12.11
N ILE A 735 13.43 -33.43 11.30
CA ILE A 735 13.56 -33.70 9.86
C ILE A 735 14.32 -32.57 9.15
N LEU A 736 14.02 -31.31 9.46
CA LEU A 736 14.66 -30.16 8.83
C LEU A 736 16.10 -29.93 9.33
N ASP A 737 16.35 -30.10 10.62
CA ASP A 737 17.65 -29.84 11.25
C ASP A 737 18.69 -30.91 10.86
N THR A 738 18.25 -32.12 10.50
CA THR A 738 19.13 -33.22 10.04
C THR A 738 19.34 -33.26 8.52
N PHE A 739 18.66 -32.39 7.76
CA PHE A 739 18.79 -32.21 6.31
C PHE A 739 19.90 -31.20 5.94
#